data_AF-A0A946JWQ7-F1
#
_entry.id   AF-A0A946JWQ7-F1
#
_cell.length_a   1.000
_cell.length_b   1.000
_cell.length_c   1.000
_cell.angle_alpha   90.00
_cell.angle_beta   90.00
_cell.angle_gamma   90.00
#
_symmetry.space_group_name_H-M   'P 1'
#
loop_
_entity.id
_entity.type
_entity.pdbx_description
1 polymer ?
#
loop_
_entity_poly.entity_id
_entity_poly.type
_entity_poly.pdbx_seq_one_letter_code
_entity_poly.pdbx_strand_id
1 'polypeptide(L)'
;MKTWVYRLIAVLGCAVLLAVSVFLSELAFKKVLEFRELERIPLSRLTESVGGESQVRGRVSLIDNKSLASPKTGTNCVYYRYLVQREERDSDGDTVWRTIRDEESAVDFRLEDDSGSALVRASSAGSHLRWSVAQQFFTREGKHRYTEWRVDPGNQVTVFGWMTYEPDAILAFPYAGHYQPIISSFTGSVERASVAMDAVLVLWGGVTALILSCFCLIYSARIHRTLVFLVIVSLSGSLLLFHYGYRSVQTDLDRGLERVDQHSSRALQRINTVLEGRGYSMVNFSEPFDLEKNVYTLLSGSEKERINGWRRSAFQVRQRFINQIARFPESYVASAGELGSPPAIMVPHDQRAIAFAADSAFQSTHTQTSAWWVPLLLLVTAVLAWLAFLAIKTKRMQENIPTSKTQGVVFGVAEVKGKLVPQAEGGVVPGPLSNEDCVWYHYTVEERRGSGKKKYWYTIQDDVVKRPFFCEDEEGRIRVFPGNAECITRHVQTEYRGNRRYIERRLSPSDELYILGKAKLDKTSGESLVMGYEKGSPYIIANVPEEEVMVRKARMGMGIMALALSVVFLCSLFVIGGSGQMSSLDFLLASLVSPLFMIFVVLALMFNDLVFLRQRCERNWANIQVSLKKRAGLMPQLEAVVKQYLSHEAELQKKLVELRESGNKASTASEVDAYL
;
A
#
# COMPACT_ATOMS: atom_id res chain seq x y z
N MET A 1 -20.22 13.21 -17.81
CA MET A 1 -18.89 13.08 -18.46
C MET A 1 -18.83 11.74 -19.17
N LYS A 2 -18.33 11.70 -20.42
CA LYS A 2 -18.24 10.46 -21.22
C LYS A 2 -17.22 9.49 -20.61
N THR A 3 -17.52 8.20 -20.59
CA THR A 3 -16.70 7.14 -19.99
C THR A 3 -15.27 7.04 -20.56
N TRP A 4 -15.03 7.50 -21.79
CA TRP A 4 -13.68 7.54 -22.37
C TRP A 4 -12.75 8.52 -21.64
N VAL A 5 -13.28 9.64 -21.12
CA VAL A 5 -12.47 10.69 -20.48
C VAL A 5 -11.80 10.15 -19.22
N TYR A 6 -12.55 9.41 -18.41
CA TYR A 6 -12.00 8.74 -17.22
C TYR A 6 -10.93 7.71 -17.55
N ARG A 7 -11.03 7.04 -18.71
CA ARG A 7 -10.00 6.09 -19.16
C ARG A 7 -8.73 6.81 -19.61
N LEU A 8 -8.86 7.91 -20.35
CA LEU A 8 -7.71 8.74 -20.74
C LEU A 8 -6.98 9.28 -19.50
N ILE A 9 -7.73 9.79 -18.52
CA ILE A 9 -7.19 10.22 -17.23
C ILE A 9 -6.48 9.07 -16.52
N ALA A 10 -7.04 7.86 -16.54
CA ALA A 10 -6.40 6.70 -15.92
C ALA A 10 -5.10 6.28 -16.62
N VAL A 11 -5.01 6.36 -17.95
CA VAL A 11 -3.77 6.09 -18.70
C VAL A 11 -2.69 7.11 -18.35
N LEU A 12 -3.03 8.40 -18.37
CA LEU A 12 -2.10 9.46 -17.95
C LEU A 12 -1.69 9.29 -16.48
N GLY A 13 -2.64 8.98 -15.61
CA GLY A 13 -2.39 8.68 -14.20
C GLY A 13 -1.47 7.48 -14.01
N CYS A 14 -1.62 6.41 -14.79
CA CYS A 14 -0.74 5.24 -14.77
C CYS A 14 0.70 5.62 -15.12
N ALA A 15 0.92 6.39 -16.19
CA ALA A 15 2.25 6.83 -16.59
C ALA A 15 2.91 7.73 -15.52
N VAL A 16 2.16 8.69 -14.98
CA VAL A 16 2.66 9.58 -13.91
C VAL A 16 2.99 8.79 -12.64
N LEU A 17 2.10 7.91 -12.19
CA LEU A 17 2.33 7.08 -11.00
C LEU A 17 3.50 6.11 -11.18
N LEU A 18 3.71 5.59 -12.38
CA LEU A 18 4.88 4.76 -12.67
C LEU A 18 6.17 5.58 -12.60
N ALA A 19 6.20 6.79 -13.18
CA ALA A 19 7.35 7.68 -13.09
C ALA A 19 7.65 8.10 -11.64
N VAL A 20 6.61 8.42 -10.85
CA VAL A 20 6.73 8.70 -9.42
C VAL A 20 7.24 7.48 -8.66
N SER A 21 6.75 6.28 -8.98
CA SER A 21 7.21 5.04 -8.39
C SER A 21 8.70 4.84 -8.63
N VAL A 22 9.17 4.94 -9.88
CA VAL A 22 10.60 4.82 -10.23
C VAL A 22 11.44 5.88 -9.51
N PHE A 23 11.00 7.15 -9.52
CA PHE A 23 11.71 8.24 -8.86
C PHE A 23 11.85 8.03 -7.34
N LEU A 24 10.74 7.75 -6.65
CA LEU A 24 10.75 7.51 -5.21
C LEU A 24 11.55 6.26 -4.89
N SER A 25 11.45 5.23 -5.71
CA SER A 25 12.17 4.00 -5.45
C SER A 25 13.68 4.22 -5.62
N GLU A 26 14.16 5.00 -6.60
CA GLU A 26 15.57 5.38 -6.74
C GLU A 26 16.05 6.25 -5.56
N LEU A 27 15.20 7.16 -5.08
CA LEU A 27 15.47 7.95 -3.89
C LEU A 27 15.57 7.06 -2.64
N ALA A 28 14.69 6.07 -2.50
CA ALA A 28 14.74 5.09 -1.42
C ALA A 28 16.03 4.28 -1.47
N PHE A 29 16.44 3.81 -2.65
CA PHE A 29 17.70 3.08 -2.81
C PHE A 29 18.91 3.91 -2.36
N LYS A 30 18.97 5.19 -2.74
CA LYS A 30 20.01 6.11 -2.25
C LYS A 30 20.00 6.25 -0.73
N LYS A 31 18.82 6.35 -0.10
CA LYS A 31 18.67 6.45 1.36
C LYS A 31 19.07 5.17 2.08
N VAL A 32 18.76 4.00 1.53
CA VAL A 32 19.21 2.71 2.05
C VAL A 32 20.74 2.61 1.97
N LEU A 33 21.35 3.01 0.85
CA LEU A 33 22.81 3.05 0.73
C LEU A 33 23.42 4.01 1.75
N GLU A 34 22.89 5.24 1.87
CA GLU A 34 23.34 6.24 2.86
C GLU A 34 23.30 5.68 4.30
N PHE A 35 22.18 5.04 4.68
CA PHE A 35 22.04 4.36 5.97
C PHE A 35 23.14 3.31 6.18
N ARG A 36 23.41 2.48 5.18
CA ARG A 36 24.42 1.41 5.25
C ARG A 36 25.84 1.94 5.30
N GLU A 37 26.15 3.02 4.59
CA GLU A 37 27.45 3.67 4.71
C GLU A 37 27.67 4.23 6.12
N LEU A 38 26.67 4.90 6.71
CA LEU A 38 26.73 5.35 8.10
C LEU A 38 26.85 4.17 9.09
N GLU A 39 26.25 3.03 8.78
CA GLU A 39 26.36 1.81 9.61
C GLU A 39 27.78 1.23 9.61
N ARG A 40 28.48 1.33 8.47
CA ARG A 40 29.84 0.78 8.28
C ARG A 40 30.95 1.58 8.96
N ILE A 41 30.74 2.88 9.18
CA ILE A 41 31.74 3.74 9.83
C ILE A 41 31.74 3.45 11.33
N PRO A 42 32.83 2.89 11.89
CA PRO A 42 32.90 2.64 13.33
C PRO A 42 33.11 3.94 14.10
N LEU A 43 32.57 3.99 15.32
CA LEU A 43 32.95 5.03 16.28
C LEU A 43 34.42 4.83 16.65
N SER A 44 35.26 5.80 16.33
CA SER A 44 36.69 5.82 16.66
C SER A 44 37.02 6.95 17.63
N ARG A 45 38.08 6.77 18.42
CA ARG A 45 38.70 7.88 19.17
C ARG A 45 39.46 8.80 18.22
N LEU A 46 39.59 10.08 18.58
CA LEU A 46 40.19 11.12 17.74
C LEU A 46 41.62 10.78 17.29
N THR A 47 42.45 10.24 18.19
CA THR A 47 43.85 9.90 17.88
C THR A 47 44.03 8.53 17.21
N GLU A 48 43.05 7.64 17.37
CA GLU A 48 43.03 6.30 16.76
C GLU A 48 42.42 6.30 15.35
N SER A 49 41.83 7.42 14.89
CA SER A 49 41.35 7.54 13.52
C SER A 49 42.52 7.49 12.52
N VAL A 50 42.27 6.83 11.39
CA VAL A 50 43.23 6.65 10.29
C VAL A 50 43.13 7.79 9.26
N GLY A 51 42.09 8.63 9.35
CA GLY A 51 41.78 9.66 8.35
C GLY A 51 40.84 9.15 7.25
N GLY A 52 40.18 10.07 6.56
CA GLY A 52 39.04 9.82 5.68
C GLY A 52 37.71 9.83 6.42
N GLU A 53 36.73 9.07 5.94
CA GLU A 53 35.41 8.95 6.58
C GLU A 53 35.56 8.47 8.02
N SER A 54 35.06 9.26 8.97
CA SER A 54 35.22 9.00 10.40
C SER A 54 33.96 9.37 11.17
N GLN A 55 33.61 8.53 12.14
CA GLN A 55 32.62 8.83 13.16
C GLN A 55 33.37 9.02 14.49
N VAL A 56 33.25 10.22 15.06
CA VAL A 56 33.89 10.57 16.34
C VAL A 56 32.90 11.26 17.26
N ARG A 57 33.12 11.17 18.56
CA ARG A 57 32.27 11.79 19.58
C ARG A 57 33.13 12.48 20.63
N GLY A 58 32.83 13.73 20.93
CA GLY A 58 33.59 14.51 21.90
C GLY A 58 32.84 15.74 22.41
N ARG A 59 33.45 16.44 23.37
CA ARG A 59 32.97 17.72 23.88
C ARG A 59 33.40 18.86 22.97
N VAL A 60 32.51 19.80 22.78
CA VAL A 60 32.78 21.03 22.03
C VAL A 60 33.57 22.00 22.91
N SER A 61 34.69 22.50 22.42
CA SER A 61 35.47 23.60 22.99
C SER A 61 35.66 24.72 21.97
N LEU A 62 35.84 25.96 22.46
CA LEU A 62 35.96 27.14 21.60
C LEU A 62 37.38 27.30 21.05
N ILE A 63 37.49 27.89 19.87
CA ILE A 63 38.76 28.30 19.26
C ILE A 63 38.93 29.80 19.48
N ASP A 64 40.04 30.22 20.07
CA ASP A 64 40.36 31.64 20.35
C ASP A 64 39.22 32.41 21.05
N ASN A 65 38.42 31.73 21.90
CA ASN A 65 37.19 32.27 22.49
C ASN A 65 36.13 32.79 21.49
N LYS A 66 36.24 32.44 20.20
CA LYS A 66 35.22 32.76 19.20
C LYS A 66 33.97 31.92 19.44
N SER A 67 32.84 32.61 19.62
CA SER A 67 31.52 31.99 19.75
C SER A 67 30.46 32.88 19.09
N LEU A 68 29.30 32.31 18.85
CA LEU A 68 28.11 32.99 18.37
C LEU A 68 27.17 33.26 19.56
N ALA A 69 26.47 34.39 19.53
CA ALA A 69 25.35 34.64 20.42
C ALA A 69 24.06 34.22 19.72
N SER A 70 23.31 33.30 20.34
CA SER A 70 22.00 32.88 19.82
C SER A 70 21.01 34.07 19.78
N PRO A 71 20.22 34.25 18.70
CA PRO A 71 19.49 35.49 18.46
C PRO A 71 18.44 35.89 19.51
N LYS A 72 17.78 34.92 20.16
CA LYS A 72 16.70 35.16 21.13
C LYS A 72 17.18 35.00 22.57
N THR A 73 17.96 33.95 22.87
CA THR A 73 18.44 33.70 24.24
C THR A 73 19.77 34.37 24.56
N GLY A 74 20.51 34.85 23.56
CA GLY A 74 21.82 35.48 23.75
C GLY A 74 22.88 34.55 24.31
N THR A 75 22.64 33.24 24.32
CA THR A 75 23.58 32.26 24.88
C THR A 75 24.71 31.98 23.90
N ASN A 76 25.93 31.86 24.43
CA ASN A 76 27.13 31.53 23.67
C ASN A 76 27.06 30.09 23.12
N CYS A 77 27.22 29.95 21.81
CA CYS A 77 27.11 28.69 21.08
C CYS A 77 28.12 28.64 19.93
N VAL A 78 28.43 27.44 19.42
CA VAL A 78 29.24 27.25 18.20
C VAL A 78 28.39 27.11 16.95
N TYR A 79 27.11 26.80 17.13
CA TYR A 79 26.11 26.71 16.09
C TYR A 79 24.75 27.09 16.65
N TYR A 80 23.95 27.80 15.84
CA TYR A 80 22.52 27.92 16.06
C TYR A 80 21.76 27.86 14.74
N ARG A 81 20.53 27.36 14.81
CA ARG A 81 19.44 27.64 13.87
C ARG A 81 18.31 28.31 14.62
N TYR A 82 17.85 29.45 14.11
CA TYR A 82 16.81 30.26 14.71
C TYR A 82 15.63 30.40 13.75
N LEU A 83 14.48 29.88 14.17
CA LEU A 83 13.24 29.90 13.41
C LEU A 83 12.21 30.78 14.10
N VAL A 84 11.72 31.78 13.36
CA VAL A 84 10.61 32.65 13.75
C VAL A 84 9.43 32.40 12.84
N GLN A 85 8.30 32.03 13.44
CA GLN A 85 7.06 31.82 12.71
C GLN A 85 5.95 32.67 13.29
N ARG A 86 5.10 33.21 12.41
CA ARG A 86 3.92 34.00 12.78
C ARG A 86 2.66 33.25 12.46
N GLU A 87 1.71 33.35 13.37
CA GLU A 87 0.35 32.88 13.20
C GLU A 87 -0.40 33.84 12.28
N GLU A 88 -0.76 33.34 11.10
CA GLU A 88 -1.63 34.01 10.15
C GLU A 88 -2.97 33.27 10.09
N ARG A 89 -4.06 34.03 9.91
CA ARG A 89 -5.38 33.46 9.70
C ARG A 89 -5.67 33.53 8.22
N ASP A 90 -6.01 32.39 7.63
CA ASP A 90 -6.39 32.34 6.22
C ASP A 90 -7.79 32.93 5.99
N SER A 91 -8.19 33.02 4.72
CA SER A 91 -9.52 33.52 4.32
C SER A 91 -10.69 32.67 4.86
N ASP A 92 -10.41 31.43 5.27
CA ASP A 92 -11.40 30.47 5.76
C ASP A 92 -11.49 30.46 7.30
N GLY A 93 -10.70 31.29 7.99
CA GLY A 93 -10.69 31.46 9.45
C GLY A 93 -9.70 30.54 10.19
N ASP A 94 -9.01 29.67 9.46
CA ASP A 94 -8.10 28.67 9.99
C ASP A 94 -6.71 29.30 10.21
N THR A 95 -6.05 28.98 11.33
CA THR A 95 -4.74 29.54 11.67
C THR A 95 -3.60 28.66 11.18
N VAL A 96 -2.63 29.27 10.49
CA VAL A 96 -1.45 28.60 9.94
C VAL A 96 -0.19 29.36 10.38
N TRP A 97 0.86 28.61 10.72
CA TRP A 97 2.16 29.19 11.05
C TRP A 97 2.96 29.42 9.76
N ARG A 98 3.32 30.68 9.50
CA ARG A 98 4.18 31.09 8.39
C ARG A 98 5.58 31.41 8.91
N THR A 99 6.61 30.85 8.27
CA THR A 99 8.00 31.19 8.57
C THR A 99 8.31 32.60 8.08
N ILE A 100 8.75 33.46 9.00
CA ILE A 100 9.19 34.84 8.71
C ILE A 100 10.71 34.89 8.60
N ARG A 101 11.40 34.16 9.48
CA ARG A 101 12.86 34.13 9.56
C ARG A 101 13.30 32.71 9.86
N ASP A 102 14.21 32.19 9.06
CA ASP A 102 14.92 30.94 9.30
C ASP A 102 16.38 31.24 8.97
N GLU A 103 17.22 31.31 9.99
CA GLU A 103 18.63 31.61 9.84
C GLU A 103 19.46 30.59 10.60
N GLU A 104 20.61 30.27 10.03
CA GLU A 104 21.58 29.36 10.62
C GLU A 104 22.97 30.01 10.56
N SER A 105 23.77 29.77 11.59
CA SER A 105 25.15 30.22 11.63
C SER A 105 25.99 29.24 12.43
N ALA A 106 27.23 29.04 11.97
CA ALA A 106 28.21 28.15 12.59
C ALA A 106 29.58 28.82 12.61
N VAL A 107 30.34 28.56 13.66
CA VAL A 107 31.78 28.86 13.72
C VAL A 107 32.56 27.55 13.79
N ASP A 108 33.83 27.59 13.41
CA ASP A 108 34.73 26.48 13.65
C ASP A 108 34.92 26.28 15.16
N PHE A 109 35.05 25.04 15.58
CA PHE A 109 35.21 24.68 17.00
C PHE A 109 36.14 23.48 17.15
N ARG A 110 36.61 23.23 18.37
CA ARG A 110 37.44 22.07 18.68
C ARG A 110 36.57 20.99 19.32
N LEU A 111 36.81 19.75 18.92
CA LEU A 111 36.17 18.56 19.47
C LEU A 111 37.20 17.82 20.32
N GLU A 112 36.88 17.54 21.58
CA GLU A 112 37.80 16.92 22.54
C GLU A 112 37.22 15.63 23.10
N ASP A 113 38.00 14.55 23.06
CA ASP A 113 37.69 13.28 23.71
C ASP A 113 38.79 12.90 24.73
N ASP A 114 38.73 11.69 25.30
CA ASP A 114 39.74 11.19 26.23
C ASP A 114 41.12 10.96 25.57
N SER A 115 41.16 10.94 24.25
CA SER A 115 42.34 10.56 23.45
C SER A 115 43.07 11.78 22.88
N GLY A 116 42.37 12.90 22.62
CA GLY A 116 42.96 14.09 22.04
C GLY A 116 41.92 15.13 21.60
N SER A 117 42.33 15.98 20.65
CA SER A 117 41.47 17.05 20.13
C SER A 117 41.54 17.14 18.60
N ALA A 118 40.44 17.51 17.96
CA ALA A 118 40.36 17.77 16.52
C ALA A 118 39.68 19.11 16.21
N LEU A 119 40.17 19.80 15.19
CA LEU A 119 39.56 21.01 14.65
C LEU A 119 38.39 20.64 13.74
N VAL A 120 37.18 21.14 14.03
CA VAL A 120 36.01 20.96 13.17
C VAL A 120 35.79 22.22 12.34
N ARG A 121 36.01 22.13 11.03
CA ARG A 121 35.81 23.23 10.07
C ARG A 121 34.34 23.33 9.65
N ALA A 122 33.49 23.75 10.58
CA ALA A 122 32.04 23.82 10.37
C ALA A 122 31.58 25.09 9.63
N SER A 123 32.30 26.21 9.77
CA SER A 123 31.91 27.52 9.22
C SER A 123 31.93 27.58 7.68
N SER A 124 32.82 26.80 7.05
CA SER A 124 33.03 26.79 5.60
C SER A 124 32.27 25.68 4.87
N ALA A 125 31.53 24.83 5.59
CA ALA A 125 30.88 23.64 5.02
C ALA A 125 29.61 23.94 4.21
N GLY A 126 28.98 25.10 4.43
CA GLY A 126 27.75 25.52 3.75
C GLY A 126 26.62 24.50 3.89
N SER A 127 25.79 24.38 2.85
CA SER A 127 24.61 23.49 2.82
C SER A 127 24.92 21.99 2.76
N HIS A 128 26.19 21.59 2.63
CA HIS A 128 26.58 20.19 2.54
C HIS A 128 26.64 19.50 3.90
N LEU A 129 26.79 20.28 4.96
CA LEU A 129 26.79 19.81 6.32
C LEU A 129 25.37 19.80 6.89
N ARG A 130 24.89 18.63 7.31
CA ARG A 130 23.62 18.51 8.02
C ARG A 130 23.84 18.71 9.51
N TRP A 131 23.13 19.67 10.09
CA TRP A 131 23.06 19.83 11.54
C TRP A 131 21.84 19.08 12.10
N SER A 132 22.08 18.14 13.00
CA SER A 132 21.04 17.40 13.73
C SER A 132 21.12 17.72 15.21
N VAL A 133 20.55 18.86 15.58
CA VAL A 133 20.73 19.45 16.91
C VAL A 133 19.40 19.43 17.66
N ALA A 134 19.43 19.13 18.95
CA ALA A 134 18.26 19.17 19.81
C ALA A 134 17.74 20.60 19.99
N GLN A 135 16.42 20.74 20.08
CA GLN A 135 15.80 22.03 20.39
C GLN A 135 16.17 22.43 21.82
N GLN A 136 16.84 23.56 21.99
CA GLN A 136 17.26 24.04 23.31
C GLN A 136 16.33 25.12 23.86
N PHE A 137 15.63 25.85 22.98
CA PHE A 137 14.72 26.91 23.39
C PHE A 137 13.48 26.96 22.51
N PHE A 138 12.34 27.20 23.16
CA PHE A 138 11.06 27.48 22.51
C PHE A 138 10.24 28.45 23.36
N THR A 139 9.75 29.52 22.75
CA THR A 139 8.77 30.42 23.39
C THR A 139 7.75 30.91 22.37
N ARG A 140 6.54 31.24 22.86
CA ARG A 140 5.49 31.87 22.08
C ARG A 140 5.14 33.21 22.71
N GLU A 141 5.24 34.28 21.94
CA GLU A 141 4.91 35.64 22.37
C GLU A 141 3.87 36.23 21.40
N GLY A 142 2.64 36.36 21.88
CA GLY A 142 1.51 36.79 21.05
C GLY A 142 1.31 35.86 19.84
N LYS A 143 1.39 36.44 18.63
CA LYS A 143 1.25 35.72 17.35
C LYS A 143 2.55 35.15 16.81
N HIS A 144 3.66 35.24 17.54
CA HIS A 144 4.95 34.70 17.10
C HIS A 144 5.38 33.52 17.96
N ARG A 145 6.00 32.54 17.33
CA ARG A 145 6.75 31.48 18.01
C ARG A 145 8.21 31.52 17.56
N TYR A 146 9.09 31.34 18.53
CA TYR A 146 10.53 31.40 18.37
C TYR A 146 11.11 30.06 18.81
N THR A 147 11.93 29.47 17.97
CA THR A 147 12.58 28.19 18.24
C THR A 147 14.07 28.30 17.96
N GLU A 148 14.90 27.84 18.89
CA GLU A 148 16.36 27.74 18.71
C GLU A 148 16.83 26.30 18.87
N TRP A 149 17.60 25.84 17.88
CA TRP A 149 18.44 24.64 17.96
C TRP A 149 19.89 25.12 18.02
N ARG A 150 20.64 24.72 19.05
CA ARG A 150 21.99 25.24 19.27
C ARG A 150 22.93 24.20 19.88
N VAL A 151 24.22 24.37 19.62
CA VAL A 151 25.29 23.59 20.23
C VAL A 151 26.12 24.51 21.11
N ASP A 152 26.08 24.26 22.41
CA ASP A 152 26.77 25.09 23.40
C ASP A 152 28.17 24.50 23.70
N PRO A 153 29.14 25.34 24.10
CA PRO A 153 30.42 24.85 24.59
C PRO A 153 30.23 23.87 25.76
N GLY A 154 30.97 22.76 25.74
CA GLY A 154 30.85 21.66 26.69
C GLY A 154 29.84 20.59 26.29
N ASN A 155 28.94 20.85 25.32
CA ASN A 155 28.03 19.82 24.82
C ASN A 155 28.80 18.68 24.14
N GLN A 156 28.29 17.47 24.31
CA GLN A 156 28.76 16.29 23.59
C GLN A 156 28.11 16.24 22.22
N VAL A 157 28.91 16.12 21.17
CA VAL A 157 28.42 15.98 19.78
C VAL A 157 29.07 14.78 19.09
N THR A 158 28.30 14.14 18.22
CA THR A 158 28.77 13.12 17.28
C THR A 158 29.00 13.78 15.93
N VAL A 159 30.18 13.57 15.34
CA VAL A 159 30.53 14.11 14.02
C VAL A 159 30.78 12.96 13.05
N PHE A 160 30.04 12.97 11.94
CA PHE A 160 30.30 12.16 10.76
C PHE A 160 30.89 13.07 9.68
N GLY A 161 32.18 12.89 9.38
CA GLY A 161 32.89 13.75 8.44
C GLY A 161 34.20 13.15 7.95
N TRP A 162 34.95 13.94 7.19
CA TRP A 162 36.24 13.53 6.64
C TRP A 162 37.36 14.07 7.52
N MET A 163 38.03 13.16 8.23
CA MET A 163 39.20 13.46 9.04
C MET A 163 40.45 13.55 8.15
N THR A 164 41.19 14.63 8.28
CA THR A 164 42.50 14.85 7.64
C THR A 164 43.50 15.22 8.72
N TYR A 165 44.80 15.09 8.42
CA TYR A 165 45.86 15.38 9.38
C TYR A 165 46.83 16.37 8.76
N GLU A 166 46.87 17.59 9.30
CA GLU A 166 47.83 18.64 8.96
C GLU A 166 48.24 19.38 10.24
N PRO A 167 49.49 19.25 10.71
CA PRO A 167 49.92 18.28 11.75
C PRO A 167 48.88 17.81 12.80
N ASP A 168 47.83 18.59 13.07
CA ASP A 168 46.72 18.25 13.96
C ASP A 168 45.56 17.57 13.21
N ALA A 169 44.64 16.95 13.96
CA ALA A 169 43.44 16.33 13.40
C ALA A 169 42.43 17.41 12.96
N ILE A 170 41.97 17.35 11.71
CA ILE A 170 41.00 18.29 11.14
C ILE A 170 39.83 17.51 10.55
N LEU A 171 38.63 17.77 11.05
CA LEU A 171 37.36 17.29 10.48
C LEU A 171 36.85 18.33 9.49
N ALA A 172 36.82 17.92 8.23
CA ALA A 172 36.31 18.68 7.10
C ALA A 172 35.09 18.01 6.47
N PHE A 173 34.37 18.79 5.66
CA PHE A 173 33.10 18.40 5.06
C PHE A 173 33.12 18.68 3.55
N PRO A 174 33.81 17.85 2.75
CA PRO A 174 33.87 18.03 1.30
C PRO A 174 32.50 17.82 0.64
N TYR A 175 32.28 18.49 -0.49
CA TYR A 175 31.04 18.39 -1.29
C TYR A 175 30.78 16.97 -1.84
N ALA A 176 31.83 16.18 -2.06
CA ALA A 176 31.79 14.92 -2.81
C ALA A 176 31.94 13.67 -1.92
N GLY A 177 31.11 13.53 -0.89
CA GLY A 177 31.06 12.36 0.00
C GLY A 177 30.02 11.29 -0.41
N HIS A 178 30.17 10.04 0.07
CA HIS A 178 29.19 8.97 -0.16
C HIS A 178 27.90 9.12 0.68
N TYR A 179 27.95 9.96 1.71
CA TYR A 179 26.83 10.36 2.56
C TYR A 179 26.90 11.86 2.84
N GLN A 180 25.80 12.48 3.25
CA GLN A 180 25.81 13.87 3.68
C GLN A 180 26.44 13.95 5.08
N PRO A 181 27.57 14.67 5.29
CA PRO A 181 28.18 14.78 6.61
C PRO A 181 27.23 15.37 7.65
N ILE A 182 27.37 14.93 8.91
CA ILE A 182 26.42 15.24 9.98
C ILE A 182 27.18 15.68 11.23
N ILE A 183 26.81 16.82 11.80
CA ILE A 183 27.12 17.14 13.21
C ILE A 183 25.82 17.00 14.00
N SER A 184 25.83 16.08 14.96
CA SER A 184 24.65 15.73 15.73
C SER A 184 24.87 15.91 17.23
N SER A 185 23.90 16.49 17.94
CA SER A 185 23.86 16.43 19.41
C SER A 185 23.38 15.05 19.93
N PHE A 186 22.91 14.19 19.04
CA PHE A 186 22.45 12.84 19.33
C PHE A 186 23.57 11.82 19.09
N THR A 187 23.29 10.54 19.36
CA THR A 187 24.21 9.44 19.08
C THR A 187 24.11 9.02 17.62
N GLY A 188 25.19 8.43 17.08
CA GLY A 188 25.18 7.89 15.72
C GLY A 188 24.07 6.86 15.46
N SER A 189 23.64 6.12 16.48
CA SER A 189 22.49 5.22 16.38
C SER A 189 21.16 5.94 16.10
N VAL A 190 20.95 7.13 16.68
CA VAL A 190 19.75 7.95 16.44
C VAL A 190 19.74 8.48 15.00
N GLU A 191 20.89 8.97 14.53
CA GLU A 191 21.02 9.47 13.15
C GLU A 191 20.76 8.36 12.12
N ARG A 192 21.38 7.19 12.32
CA ARG A 192 21.15 6.02 11.47
C ARG A 192 19.68 5.58 11.48
N ALA A 193 19.04 5.55 12.65
CA ALA A 193 17.62 5.20 12.76
C ALA A 193 16.71 6.21 12.01
N SER A 194 17.05 7.50 12.02
CA SER A 194 16.33 8.52 11.26
C SER A 194 16.46 8.29 9.74
N VAL A 195 17.67 8.06 9.24
CA VAL A 195 17.89 7.80 7.80
C VAL A 195 17.19 6.52 7.35
N ALA A 196 17.21 5.47 8.19
CA ALA A 196 16.46 4.24 7.92
C ALA A 196 14.95 4.48 7.86
N MET A 197 14.39 5.30 8.76
CA MET A 197 12.97 5.66 8.72
C MET A 197 12.60 6.39 7.42
N ASP A 198 13.41 7.36 7.00
CA ASP A 198 13.21 8.07 5.74
C ASP A 198 13.25 7.10 4.56
N ALA A 199 14.20 6.17 4.54
CA ALA A 199 14.29 5.12 3.53
C ALA A 199 13.02 4.25 3.48
N VAL A 200 12.49 3.83 4.63
CA VAL A 200 11.25 3.05 4.75
C VAL A 200 10.06 3.81 4.18
N LEU A 201 9.87 5.09 4.55
CA LEU A 201 8.73 5.89 4.10
C LEU A 201 8.77 6.18 2.60
N VAL A 202 9.96 6.50 2.06
CA VAL A 202 10.14 6.75 0.63
C VAL A 202 9.93 5.45 -0.16
N LEU A 203 10.44 4.32 0.33
CA LEU A 203 10.24 3.00 -0.30
C LEU A 203 8.76 2.60 -0.32
N TRP A 204 8.06 2.80 0.79
CA TRP A 204 6.61 2.61 0.86
C TRP A 204 5.88 3.46 -0.18
N GLY A 205 6.17 4.77 -0.23
CA GLY A 205 5.58 5.67 -1.23
C GLY A 205 5.82 5.22 -2.67
N GLY A 206 7.02 4.73 -2.98
CA GLY A 206 7.38 4.19 -4.29
C GLY A 206 6.57 2.94 -4.67
N VAL A 207 6.40 1.99 -3.75
CA VAL A 207 5.61 0.78 -3.98
C VAL A 207 4.11 1.06 -3.98
N THR A 208 3.60 1.97 -3.15
CA THR A 208 2.21 2.42 -3.22
C THR A 208 1.90 3.05 -4.58
N ALA A 209 2.80 3.89 -5.11
CA ALA A 209 2.65 4.46 -6.44
C ALA A 209 2.65 3.37 -7.53
N LEU A 210 3.46 2.31 -7.39
CA LEU A 210 3.44 1.15 -8.29
C LEU A 210 2.08 0.43 -8.25
N ILE A 211 1.57 0.12 -7.05
CA ILE A 211 0.28 -0.56 -6.87
C ILE A 211 -0.85 0.26 -7.50
N LEU A 212 -0.86 1.58 -7.28
CA LEU A 212 -1.84 2.49 -7.87
C LEU A 212 -1.68 2.59 -9.40
N SER A 213 -0.45 2.56 -9.91
CA SER A 213 -0.18 2.51 -11.35
C SER A 213 -0.78 1.24 -11.98
N CYS A 214 -0.54 0.07 -11.37
CA CYS A 214 -1.15 -1.19 -11.80
C CYS A 214 -2.69 -1.15 -11.76
N PHE A 215 -3.26 -0.52 -10.73
CA PHE A 215 -4.71 -0.32 -10.62
C PHE A 215 -5.25 0.57 -11.75
N CYS A 216 -4.58 1.68 -12.06
CA CYS A 216 -4.92 2.56 -13.18
C CYS A 216 -4.81 1.84 -14.53
N LEU A 217 -3.78 1.02 -14.73
CA LEU A 217 -3.60 0.21 -15.93
C LEU A 217 -4.78 -0.74 -16.15
N ILE A 218 -5.15 -1.51 -15.12
CA ILE A 218 -6.26 -2.46 -15.16
C ILE A 218 -7.59 -1.78 -15.38
N TYR A 219 -7.80 -0.64 -14.71
CA TYR A 219 -8.99 0.17 -14.92
C TYR A 219 -9.09 0.66 -16.36
N SER A 220 -7.98 1.14 -16.94
CA SER A 220 -7.94 1.61 -18.32
C SER A 220 -8.22 0.48 -19.32
N ALA A 221 -7.76 -0.74 -19.02
CA ALA A 221 -7.93 -1.94 -19.84
C ALA A 221 -9.30 -2.65 -19.66
N ARG A 222 -10.18 -2.17 -18.75
CA ARG A 222 -11.46 -2.82 -18.39
C ARG A 222 -11.32 -4.26 -17.86
N ILE A 223 -10.16 -4.59 -17.31
CA ILE A 223 -9.95 -5.89 -16.70
C ILE A 223 -10.66 -5.90 -15.33
N HIS A 224 -11.66 -6.76 -15.16
CA HIS A 224 -12.42 -6.91 -13.91
C HIS A 224 -11.95 -8.11 -13.06
N ARG A 225 -11.01 -8.91 -13.57
CA ARG A 225 -10.48 -10.08 -12.88
C ARG A 225 -9.49 -9.68 -11.79
N THR A 226 -9.91 -9.77 -10.52
CA THR A 226 -9.09 -9.44 -9.34
C THR A 226 -7.77 -10.24 -9.29
N LEU A 227 -7.77 -11.51 -9.71
CA LEU A 227 -6.55 -12.32 -9.75
C LEU A 227 -5.48 -11.74 -10.68
N VAL A 228 -5.88 -11.21 -11.84
CA VAL A 228 -4.96 -10.57 -12.78
C VAL A 228 -4.32 -9.34 -12.14
N PHE A 229 -5.09 -8.56 -11.37
CA PHE A 229 -4.55 -7.43 -10.61
C PHE A 229 -3.50 -7.85 -9.59
N LEU A 230 -3.81 -8.84 -8.77
CA LEU A 230 -2.88 -9.33 -7.75
C LEU A 230 -1.59 -9.90 -8.37
N VAL A 231 -1.69 -10.63 -9.48
CA VAL A 231 -0.53 -11.17 -10.22
C VAL A 231 0.33 -10.05 -10.80
N ILE A 232 -0.26 -9.05 -11.45
CA ILE A 232 0.49 -7.92 -12.02
C ILE A 232 1.22 -7.14 -10.92
N VAL A 233 0.55 -6.85 -9.80
CA VAL A 233 1.17 -6.14 -8.66
C VAL A 233 2.30 -6.97 -8.06
N SER A 234 2.08 -8.28 -7.85
CA SER A 234 3.08 -9.18 -7.29
C SER A 234 4.31 -9.30 -8.18
N LEU A 235 4.12 -9.49 -9.49
CA LEU A 235 5.21 -9.59 -10.45
C LEU A 235 6.00 -8.27 -10.52
N SER A 236 5.31 -7.13 -10.61
CA SER A 236 5.95 -5.82 -10.72
C SER A 236 6.73 -5.47 -9.45
N GLY A 237 6.15 -5.73 -8.27
CA GLY A 237 6.82 -5.52 -6.99
C GLY A 237 8.01 -6.46 -6.77
N SER A 238 7.87 -7.74 -7.15
CA SER A 238 8.96 -8.72 -7.11
C SER A 238 10.13 -8.29 -7.98
N LEU A 239 9.86 -7.84 -9.21
CA LEU A 239 10.89 -7.40 -10.14
C LEU A 239 11.62 -6.14 -9.64
N LEU A 240 10.90 -5.19 -9.04
CA LEU A 240 11.48 -4.00 -8.41
C LEU A 240 12.40 -4.38 -7.23
N LEU A 241 11.93 -5.22 -6.31
CA LEU A 241 12.72 -5.64 -5.15
C LEU A 241 13.94 -6.50 -5.56
N PHE A 242 13.79 -7.35 -6.57
CA PHE A 242 14.89 -8.13 -7.13
C PHE A 242 15.96 -7.21 -7.74
N HIS A 243 15.54 -6.21 -8.54
CA HIS A 243 16.45 -5.21 -9.11
C HIS A 243 17.25 -4.50 -8.00
N TYR A 244 16.61 -4.20 -6.86
CA TYR A 244 17.27 -3.56 -5.72
C TYR A 244 18.21 -4.47 -4.97
N GLY A 245 17.79 -5.71 -4.69
CA GLY A 245 18.68 -6.71 -4.12
C GLY A 245 19.93 -6.87 -4.97
N TYR A 246 19.76 -7.05 -6.28
CA TYR A 246 20.88 -7.23 -7.22
C TYR A 246 21.81 -6.01 -7.27
N ARG A 247 21.27 -4.80 -7.47
CA ARG A 247 22.06 -3.57 -7.56
C ARG A 247 22.75 -3.24 -6.22
N SER A 248 22.11 -3.58 -5.11
CA SER A 248 22.67 -3.46 -3.76
C SER A 248 23.89 -4.37 -3.59
N VAL A 249 23.82 -5.64 -4.02
CA VAL A 249 24.98 -6.56 -3.97
C VAL A 249 26.16 -6.01 -4.76
N GLN A 250 25.93 -5.54 -6.01
CA GLN A 250 27.00 -4.98 -6.83
C GLN A 250 27.67 -3.78 -6.15
N THR A 251 26.85 -2.84 -5.69
CA THR A 251 27.34 -1.62 -5.03
C THR A 251 28.12 -1.92 -3.74
N ASP A 252 27.68 -2.94 -2.99
CA ASP A 252 28.34 -3.36 -1.75
C ASP A 252 29.71 -3.97 -1.98
N LEU A 253 29.86 -4.77 -3.04
CA LEU A 253 31.12 -5.41 -3.40
C LEU A 253 32.14 -4.37 -3.87
N ASP A 254 31.75 -3.51 -4.81
CA ASP A 254 32.64 -2.49 -5.39
C ASP A 254 33.14 -1.51 -4.32
N ARG A 255 32.21 -0.92 -3.54
CA ARG A 255 32.57 0.04 -2.48
C ARG A 255 33.24 -0.62 -1.29
N GLY A 256 32.94 -1.88 -1.03
CA GLY A 256 33.53 -2.63 0.07
C GLY A 256 35.02 -2.85 -0.14
N LEU A 257 35.42 -3.28 -1.35
CA LEU A 257 36.82 -3.49 -1.71
C LEU A 257 37.58 -2.16 -1.71
N GLU A 258 37.04 -1.14 -2.39
CA GLU A 258 37.64 0.21 -2.44
C GLU A 258 37.90 0.78 -1.04
N ARG A 259 36.97 0.57 -0.10
CA ARG A 259 37.13 0.99 1.30
C ARG A 259 38.28 0.29 1.99
N VAL A 260 38.43 -1.03 1.82
CA VAL A 260 39.54 -1.79 2.44
C VAL A 260 40.87 -1.26 1.91
N ASP A 261 40.97 -1.00 0.62
CA ASP A 261 42.18 -0.49 -0.02
C ASP A 261 42.52 0.93 0.42
N GLN A 262 41.55 1.85 0.42
CA GLN A 262 41.77 3.22 0.88
C GLN A 262 42.13 3.28 2.37
N HIS A 263 41.41 2.52 3.21
CA HIS A 263 41.62 2.54 4.66
C HIS A 263 42.97 1.92 5.04
N SER A 264 43.38 0.83 4.38
CA SER A 264 44.70 0.23 4.58
C SER A 264 45.82 1.17 4.12
N SER A 265 45.68 1.78 2.93
CA SER A 265 46.68 2.72 2.39
C SER A 265 46.89 3.94 3.31
N ARG A 266 45.80 4.54 3.82
CA ARG A 266 45.87 5.65 4.77
C ARG A 266 46.51 5.24 6.10
N ALA A 267 46.18 4.05 6.62
CA ALA A 267 46.80 3.53 7.84
C ALA A 267 48.31 3.36 7.66
N LEU A 268 48.73 2.83 6.50
CA LEU A 268 50.14 2.63 6.19
C LEU A 268 50.88 3.97 6.08
N GLN A 269 50.30 4.95 5.38
CA GLN A 269 50.86 6.30 5.28
C GLN A 269 51.05 6.92 6.67
N ARG A 270 50.06 6.80 7.56
CA ARG A 270 50.13 7.31 8.94
C ARG A 270 51.19 6.65 9.78
N ILE A 271 51.31 5.33 9.70
CA ILE A 271 52.36 4.57 10.38
C ILE A 271 53.72 5.05 9.88
N ASN A 272 53.89 5.18 8.56
CA ASN A 272 55.15 5.63 7.97
C ASN A 272 55.53 7.05 8.40
N THR A 273 54.57 7.99 8.53
CA THR A 273 54.88 9.33 9.07
C THR A 273 55.50 9.29 10.48
N VAL A 274 55.13 8.31 11.32
CA VAL A 274 55.71 8.13 12.66
C VAL A 274 57.08 7.42 12.60
N LEU A 275 57.31 6.59 11.58
CA LEU A 275 58.53 5.79 11.41
C LEU A 275 59.63 6.48 10.60
N GLU A 276 59.29 7.39 9.68
CA GLU A 276 60.21 8.06 8.75
C GLU A 276 61.35 8.80 9.48
N GLY A 277 61.07 9.40 10.63
CA GLY A 277 62.07 10.06 11.48
C GLY A 277 63.03 9.10 12.21
N ARG A 278 62.84 7.78 12.07
CA ARG A 278 63.55 6.72 12.82
C ARG A 278 64.24 5.69 11.91
N GLY A 279 64.25 5.92 10.59
CA GLY A 279 64.94 5.08 9.62
C GLY A 279 64.20 3.79 9.22
N TYR A 280 62.89 3.70 9.51
CA TYR A 280 62.06 2.55 9.16
C TYR A 280 60.89 3.00 8.25
N SER A 281 60.54 2.17 7.28
CA SER A 281 59.38 2.36 6.42
C SER A 281 58.71 1.02 6.17
N MET A 282 57.38 1.00 6.24
CA MET A 282 56.57 -0.18 5.97
C MET A 282 56.00 -0.10 4.56
N VAL A 283 56.18 -1.17 3.79
CA VAL A 283 55.66 -1.26 2.41
C VAL A 283 54.24 -1.81 2.39
N ASN A 284 53.92 -2.78 3.26
CA ASN A 284 52.59 -3.39 3.37
C ASN A 284 52.32 -3.96 4.77
N PHE A 285 51.09 -4.44 5.02
CA PHE A 285 50.73 -5.08 6.29
C PHE A 285 51.02 -6.58 6.34
N SER A 286 51.72 -7.14 5.36
CA SER A 286 51.94 -8.59 5.22
C SER A 286 53.11 -9.12 6.04
N GLU A 287 53.94 -8.24 6.63
CA GLU A 287 55.06 -8.65 7.48
C GLU A 287 54.67 -8.76 8.97
N PRO A 288 55.30 -9.67 9.74
CA PRO A 288 55.07 -9.79 11.18
C PRO A 288 55.49 -8.51 11.92
N PHE A 289 54.49 -7.74 12.36
CA PHE A 289 54.71 -6.46 13.01
C PHE A 289 54.52 -6.59 14.52
N ASP A 290 55.63 -6.48 15.24
CA ASP A 290 55.70 -6.63 16.69
C ASP A 290 56.48 -5.45 17.27
N LEU A 291 55.77 -4.57 17.99
CA LEU A 291 56.29 -3.33 18.59
C LEU A 291 57.15 -3.58 19.85
N GLU A 292 57.26 -4.83 20.29
CA GLU A 292 58.13 -5.25 21.40
C GLU A 292 59.56 -5.55 20.92
N LYS A 293 59.79 -5.69 19.61
CA LYS A 293 61.14 -5.90 19.04
C LYS A 293 62.04 -4.68 19.25
N ASN A 294 63.35 -4.92 19.41
CA ASN A 294 64.39 -3.90 19.66
C ASN A 294 64.35 -2.70 18.70
N VAL A 295 63.95 -2.95 17.46
CA VAL A 295 63.77 -1.99 16.36
C VAL A 295 62.83 -0.82 16.73
N TYR A 296 61.85 -1.08 17.60
CA TYR A 296 60.78 -0.14 17.97
C TYR A 296 60.92 0.43 19.39
N THR A 297 62.06 0.22 20.06
CA THR A 297 62.30 0.71 21.43
C THR A 297 62.31 2.24 21.52
N LEU A 298 62.64 2.94 20.42
CA LEU A 298 62.67 4.40 20.31
C LEU A 298 61.28 5.05 20.14
N LEU A 299 60.21 4.26 20.06
CA LEU A 299 58.84 4.75 20.05
C LEU A 299 58.34 4.93 21.49
N SER A 300 57.72 6.07 21.77
CA SER A 300 57.02 6.30 23.03
C SER A 300 55.81 5.36 23.15
N GLY A 301 55.35 5.11 24.39
CA GLY A 301 54.17 4.27 24.63
C GLY A 301 52.90 4.75 23.88
N SER A 302 52.72 6.07 23.76
CA SER A 302 51.60 6.66 23.02
C SER A 302 51.72 6.47 21.50
N GLU A 303 52.93 6.52 20.94
CA GLU A 303 53.15 6.22 19.51
C GLU A 303 52.91 4.75 19.20
N LYS A 304 53.35 3.84 20.09
CA LYS A 304 53.07 2.41 19.95
C LYS A 304 51.58 2.11 19.96
N GLU A 305 50.83 2.72 20.88
CA GLU A 305 49.38 2.52 20.96
C GLU A 305 48.65 3.09 19.73
N ARG A 306 49.08 4.25 19.21
CA ARG A 306 48.51 4.81 17.96
C ARG A 306 48.74 3.90 16.76
N ILE A 307 49.95 3.35 16.62
CA ILE A 307 50.27 2.41 15.54
C ILE A 307 49.43 1.13 15.68
N ASN A 308 49.30 0.59 16.89
CA ASN A 308 48.42 -0.55 17.16
C ASN A 308 46.96 -0.24 16.81
N GLY A 309 46.46 0.94 17.19
CA GLY A 309 45.11 1.42 16.85
C GLY A 309 44.86 1.45 15.34
N TRP A 310 45.77 2.06 14.55
CA TRP A 310 45.63 2.14 13.09
C TRP A 310 45.67 0.76 12.42
N ARG A 311 46.57 -0.14 12.85
CA ARG A 311 46.63 -1.52 12.33
C ARG A 311 45.40 -2.33 12.69
N ARG A 312 44.94 -2.23 13.94
CA ARG A 312 43.74 -2.89 14.45
C ARG A 312 42.51 -2.45 13.66
N SER A 313 42.37 -1.15 13.44
CA SER A 313 41.28 -0.57 12.65
C SER A 313 41.30 -1.07 11.20
N ALA A 314 42.47 -1.07 10.53
CA ALA A 314 42.59 -1.60 9.17
C ALA A 314 42.23 -3.10 9.07
N PHE A 315 42.66 -3.91 10.05
CA PHE A 315 42.29 -5.32 10.15
C PHE A 315 40.79 -5.54 10.34
N GLN A 316 40.14 -4.74 11.21
CA GLN A 316 38.70 -4.80 11.44
C GLN A 316 37.89 -4.52 10.16
N VAL A 317 38.23 -3.43 9.44
CA VAL A 317 37.55 -3.06 8.18
C VAL A 317 37.66 -4.18 7.16
N ARG A 318 38.85 -4.77 7.00
CA ARG A 318 39.08 -5.94 6.14
C ARG A 318 38.25 -7.15 6.57
N GLN A 319 38.25 -7.48 7.86
CA GLN A 319 37.57 -8.68 8.36
C GLN A 319 36.04 -8.56 8.20
N ARG A 320 35.47 -7.38 8.39
CA ARG A 320 34.06 -7.10 8.10
C ARG A 320 33.73 -7.36 6.64
N PHE A 321 34.57 -6.88 5.72
CA PHE A 321 34.38 -7.11 4.29
C PHE A 321 34.47 -8.59 3.92
N ILE A 322 35.44 -9.34 4.47
CA ILE A 322 35.55 -10.80 4.25
C ILE A 322 34.31 -11.53 4.76
N ASN A 323 33.85 -11.19 5.97
CA ASN A 323 32.65 -11.79 6.55
C ASN A 323 31.40 -11.47 5.71
N GLN A 324 31.36 -10.29 5.06
CA GLN A 324 30.28 -9.89 4.16
C GLN A 324 30.30 -10.71 2.87
N ILE A 325 31.44 -10.77 2.16
CA ILE A 325 31.54 -11.48 0.88
C ILE A 325 31.48 -13.01 1.03
N ALA A 326 31.64 -13.55 2.23
CA ALA A 326 31.47 -14.97 2.50
C ALA A 326 30.00 -15.42 2.60
N ARG A 327 29.06 -14.48 2.77
CA ARG A 327 27.62 -14.79 2.95
C ARG A 327 26.88 -14.73 1.61
N PHE A 328 25.79 -15.48 1.50
CA PHE A 328 24.85 -15.34 0.38
C PHE A 328 24.08 -14.02 0.53
N PRO A 329 23.79 -13.28 -0.56
CA PRO A 329 24.11 -13.54 -1.98
C PRO A 329 25.51 -13.10 -2.46
N GLU A 330 26.25 -12.34 -1.65
CA GLU A 330 27.53 -11.73 -2.02
C GLU A 330 28.57 -12.77 -2.44
N SER A 331 28.60 -13.94 -1.80
CA SER A 331 29.55 -15.03 -2.13
C SER A 331 29.38 -15.58 -3.54
N TYR A 332 28.14 -15.64 -4.04
CA TYR A 332 27.86 -16.08 -5.40
C TYR A 332 28.35 -15.05 -6.43
N VAL A 333 28.11 -13.77 -6.17
CA VAL A 333 28.55 -12.70 -7.09
C VAL A 333 30.07 -12.51 -7.01
N ALA A 334 30.67 -12.62 -5.82
CA ALA A 334 32.11 -12.53 -5.62
C ALA A 334 32.86 -13.69 -6.28
N SER A 335 32.32 -14.91 -6.25
CA SER A 335 32.92 -16.07 -6.94
C SER A 335 32.73 -16.05 -8.46
N ALA A 336 31.66 -15.41 -8.95
CA ALA A 336 31.39 -15.29 -10.38
C ALA A 336 32.10 -14.11 -11.06
N GLY A 337 32.61 -13.13 -10.30
CA GLY A 337 33.26 -11.92 -10.80
C GLY A 337 34.79 -11.89 -10.65
N GLU A 338 35.44 -10.92 -11.30
CA GLU A 338 36.85 -10.57 -11.12
C GLU A 338 37.08 -9.71 -9.86
N LEU A 339 36.46 -10.08 -8.72
CA LEU A 339 36.63 -9.31 -7.50
C LEU A 339 38.10 -9.43 -7.03
N GLY A 340 38.81 -8.30 -6.95
CA GLY A 340 40.18 -8.28 -6.44
C GLY A 340 40.29 -8.89 -5.04
N SER A 341 41.43 -9.51 -4.73
CA SER A 341 41.65 -10.07 -3.39
C SER A 341 41.94 -8.95 -2.38
N PRO A 342 41.21 -8.87 -1.26
CA PRO A 342 41.46 -7.84 -0.25
C PRO A 342 42.88 -7.99 0.34
N PRO A 343 43.63 -6.88 0.52
CA PRO A 343 45.03 -6.91 0.92
C PRO A 343 45.23 -7.65 2.25
N ALA A 344 46.28 -8.45 2.38
CA ALA A 344 46.56 -9.18 3.62
C ALA A 344 47.03 -8.23 4.73
N ILE A 345 46.37 -8.27 5.89
CA ILE A 345 46.71 -7.47 7.06
C ILE A 345 47.03 -8.41 8.22
N MET A 346 48.31 -8.51 8.59
CA MET A 346 48.74 -9.31 9.74
C MET A 346 48.76 -8.48 11.01
N VAL A 347 48.15 -8.98 12.08
CA VAL A 347 48.08 -8.32 13.40
C VAL A 347 48.47 -9.34 14.48
N PRO A 348 49.20 -8.94 15.54
CA PRO A 348 49.47 -9.80 16.71
C PRO A 348 48.20 -10.44 17.30
N HIS A 349 48.35 -11.58 17.98
CA HIS A 349 47.20 -12.39 18.43
C HIS A 349 46.34 -11.67 19.49
N ASP A 350 46.99 -10.97 20.42
CA ASP A 350 46.37 -10.12 21.43
C ASP A 350 45.52 -9.01 20.80
N GLN A 351 46.09 -8.30 19.82
CA GLN A 351 45.41 -7.23 19.09
C GLN A 351 44.27 -7.74 18.20
N ARG A 352 44.40 -8.96 17.64
CA ARG A 352 43.31 -9.65 16.93
C ARG A 352 42.13 -9.92 17.85
N ALA A 353 42.36 -10.39 19.08
CA ALA A 353 41.30 -10.64 20.04
C ALA A 353 40.53 -9.35 20.37
N ILE A 354 41.23 -8.23 20.57
CA ILE A 354 40.61 -6.91 20.77
C ILE A 354 39.79 -6.49 19.54
N ALA A 355 40.34 -6.73 18.34
CA ALA A 355 39.65 -6.41 17.09
C ALA A 355 38.31 -7.15 16.95
N PHE A 356 38.30 -8.47 17.21
CA PHE A 356 37.10 -9.30 17.15
C PHE A 356 36.09 -8.98 18.26
N ALA A 357 36.57 -8.69 19.48
CA ALA A 357 35.71 -8.27 20.58
C ALA A 357 34.95 -6.97 20.24
N ALA A 358 35.65 -6.00 19.67
CA ALA A 358 35.03 -4.74 19.20
C ALA A 358 34.04 -4.95 18.04
N ASP A 359 34.26 -5.94 17.18
CA ASP A 359 33.30 -6.28 16.12
C ASP A 359 32.04 -6.94 16.69
N SER A 360 32.19 -7.83 17.67
CA SER A 360 31.07 -8.48 18.36
C SER A 360 30.24 -7.52 19.23
N ALA A 361 30.84 -6.41 19.67
CA ALA A 361 30.16 -5.38 20.44
C ALA A 361 29.29 -4.45 19.57
N PHE A 362 29.40 -4.53 18.23
CA PHE A 362 28.60 -3.73 17.32
C PHE A 362 27.14 -4.23 17.29
N GLN A 363 26.22 -3.41 17.79
CA GLN A 363 24.78 -3.69 17.70
C GLN A 363 24.20 -3.07 16.42
N SER A 364 23.39 -3.85 15.69
CA SER A 364 22.62 -3.38 14.52
C SER A 364 21.73 -2.21 14.90
N THR A 365 21.63 -1.21 14.03
CA THR A 365 20.78 -0.05 14.34
C THR A 365 19.33 -0.38 14.07
N HIS A 366 18.53 -0.47 15.12
CA HIS A 366 17.09 -0.63 15.02
C HIS A 366 16.43 0.71 14.67
N THR A 367 15.44 0.71 13.77
CA THR A 367 14.57 1.89 13.60
C THR A 367 13.85 2.17 14.91
N GLN A 368 13.74 3.45 15.30
CA GLN A 368 12.97 3.87 16.49
C GLN A 368 11.46 3.78 16.24
N THR A 369 10.95 2.58 16.05
CA THR A 369 9.54 2.32 15.79
C THR A 369 8.88 1.79 17.06
N SER A 370 7.79 2.43 17.49
CA SER A 370 6.95 1.90 18.57
C SER A 370 6.42 0.51 18.19
N ALA A 371 6.51 -0.45 19.12
CA ALA A 371 6.06 -1.82 18.92
C ALA A 371 4.56 -1.94 18.56
N TRP A 372 3.77 -0.90 18.84
CA TRP A 372 2.32 -0.86 18.58
C TRP A 372 1.95 -0.65 17.11
N TRP A 373 2.87 -0.17 16.27
CA TRP A 373 2.56 0.09 14.86
C TRP A 373 2.31 -1.19 14.06
N VAL A 374 3.11 -2.23 14.28
CA VAL A 374 2.97 -3.52 13.59
C VAL A 374 1.59 -4.16 13.82
N PRO A 375 1.12 -4.39 15.07
CA PRO A 375 -0.21 -4.97 15.29
C PRO A 375 -1.34 -4.06 14.80
N LEU A 376 -1.18 -2.74 14.88
CA LEU A 376 -2.16 -1.80 14.32
C LEU A 376 -2.29 -1.94 12.80
N LEU A 377 -1.17 -2.00 12.07
CA LEU A 377 -1.16 -2.15 10.61
C LEU A 377 -1.69 -3.51 10.16
N LEU A 378 -1.43 -4.58 10.92
CA LEU A 378 -2.03 -5.90 10.68
C LEU A 378 -3.54 -5.88 10.87
N LEU A 379 -4.05 -5.20 11.91
CA LEU A 379 -5.49 -5.04 12.12
C LEU A 379 -6.13 -4.25 10.97
N VAL A 380 -5.53 -3.12 10.56
CA VAL A 380 -6.01 -2.31 9.44
C VAL A 380 -6.03 -3.13 8.15
N THR A 381 -4.97 -3.91 7.89
CA THR A 381 -4.92 -4.84 6.77
C THR A 381 -6.08 -5.83 6.79
N ALA A 382 -6.32 -6.48 7.93
CA ALA A 382 -7.38 -7.48 8.06
C ALA A 382 -8.77 -6.87 7.80
N VAL A 383 -9.03 -5.67 8.31
CA VAL A 383 -10.26 -4.92 8.07
C VAL A 383 -10.40 -4.56 6.58
N LEU A 384 -9.36 -4.04 5.94
CA LEU A 384 -9.38 -3.71 4.52
C LEU A 384 -9.56 -4.95 3.64
N ALA A 385 -8.90 -6.06 3.96
CA ALA A 385 -9.06 -7.33 3.26
C ALA A 385 -10.49 -7.87 3.38
N TRP A 386 -11.10 -7.78 4.57
CA TRP A 386 -12.49 -8.14 4.79
C TRP A 386 -13.45 -7.26 3.97
N LEU A 387 -13.26 -5.93 3.97
CA LEU A 387 -14.04 -4.99 3.17
C LEU A 387 -13.87 -5.24 1.66
N ALA A 388 -12.65 -5.53 1.20
CA ALA A 388 -12.38 -5.88 -0.19
C ALA A 388 -13.11 -7.17 -0.58
N PHE A 389 -13.11 -8.19 0.29
CA PHE A 389 -13.84 -9.43 0.07
C PHE A 389 -15.36 -9.18 -0.04
N LEU A 390 -15.92 -8.36 0.84
CA LEU A 390 -17.34 -7.97 0.78
C LEU A 390 -17.68 -7.27 -0.54
N ALA A 391 -16.81 -6.38 -1.01
CA ALA A 391 -17.00 -5.67 -2.29
C ALA A 391 -16.90 -6.59 -3.52
N ILE A 392 -16.05 -7.62 -3.46
CA ILE A 392 -15.80 -8.56 -4.57
C ILE A 392 -16.80 -9.72 -4.60
N LYS A 393 -17.43 -10.04 -3.45
CA LYS A 393 -18.35 -11.18 -3.30
C LYS A 393 -19.42 -11.22 -4.39
N THR A 394 -20.14 -10.12 -4.61
CA THR A 394 -21.21 -10.07 -5.62
C THR A 394 -20.68 -10.33 -7.03
N LYS A 395 -19.51 -9.77 -7.36
CA LYS A 395 -18.88 -9.97 -8.66
C LYS A 395 -18.46 -11.43 -8.88
N ARG A 396 -17.93 -12.11 -7.86
CA ARG A 396 -17.61 -13.55 -7.93
C ARG A 396 -18.85 -14.43 -8.10
N MET A 397 -19.99 -14.00 -7.55
CA MET A 397 -21.25 -14.71 -7.80
C MET A 397 -21.67 -14.58 -9.26
N GLN A 398 -21.58 -13.38 -9.84
CA GLN A 398 -21.86 -13.15 -11.27
C GLN A 398 -21.01 -14.04 -12.17
N GLU A 399 -19.68 -14.11 -11.94
CA GLU A 399 -18.78 -14.95 -12.75
C GLU A 399 -19.12 -16.45 -12.74
N ASN A 400 -19.80 -16.93 -11.69
CA ASN A 400 -20.12 -18.34 -11.49
C ASN A 400 -21.61 -18.65 -11.71
N ILE A 401 -22.41 -17.69 -12.17
CA ILE A 401 -23.83 -17.86 -12.48
C ILE A 401 -24.04 -17.67 -13.99
N PRO A 402 -24.30 -18.75 -14.76
CA PRO A 402 -24.69 -18.61 -16.16
C PRO A 402 -26.04 -17.90 -16.27
N THR A 403 -26.19 -17.11 -17.33
CA THR A 403 -27.47 -16.54 -17.74
C THR A 403 -28.45 -17.66 -18.06
N SER A 404 -29.62 -17.63 -17.44
CA SER A 404 -30.78 -18.47 -17.75
C SER A 404 -31.75 -17.72 -18.65
N LYS A 405 -32.35 -18.43 -19.59
CA LYS A 405 -33.52 -17.94 -20.34
C LYS A 405 -34.71 -17.80 -19.39
N THR A 406 -35.62 -16.87 -19.67
CA THR A 406 -36.69 -16.45 -18.74
C THR A 406 -37.60 -17.61 -18.32
N GLN A 407 -37.95 -18.53 -19.23
CA GLN A 407 -38.74 -19.73 -18.92
C GLN A 407 -37.93 -20.80 -18.17
N GLY A 408 -36.62 -20.88 -18.43
CA GLY A 408 -35.70 -21.85 -17.83
C GLY A 408 -35.22 -21.48 -16.42
N VAL A 409 -35.73 -20.39 -15.83
CA VAL A 409 -35.34 -19.96 -14.49
C VAL A 409 -35.79 -20.99 -13.45
N VAL A 410 -34.86 -21.39 -12.59
CA VAL A 410 -35.12 -22.33 -11.49
C VAL A 410 -35.09 -21.59 -10.15
N PHE A 411 -35.82 -22.10 -9.16
CA PHE A 411 -35.81 -21.58 -7.80
C PHE A 411 -34.38 -21.42 -7.25
N GLY A 412 -34.04 -20.23 -6.75
CA GLY A 412 -32.70 -19.88 -6.27
C GLY A 412 -32.12 -18.65 -6.97
N VAL A 413 -30.82 -18.40 -6.77
CA VAL A 413 -30.15 -17.27 -7.43
C VAL A 413 -30.01 -17.57 -8.92
N ALA A 414 -30.55 -16.68 -9.75
CA ALA A 414 -30.56 -16.78 -11.20
C ALA A 414 -30.14 -15.45 -11.82
N GLU A 415 -29.58 -15.54 -13.01
CA GLU A 415 -29.28 -14.41 -13.88
C GLU A 415 -30.18 -14.49 -15.11
N VAL A 416 -30.80 -13.39 -15.49
CA VAL A 416 -31.71 -13.30 -16.65
C VAL A 416 -31.39 -12.05 -17.44
N LYS A 417 -31.44 -12.15 -18.77
CA LYS A 417 -31.32 -11.03 -19.70
C LYS A 417 -32.53 -10.98 -20.60
N GLY A 418 -33.02 -9.78 -20.89
CA GLY A 418 -34.19 -9.59 -21.75
C GLY A 418 -34.69 -8.15 -21.75
N LYS A 419 -35.70 -7.88 -22.58
CA LYS A 419 -36.32 -6.56 -22.72
C LYS A 419 -37.27 -6.25 -21.57
N LEU A 420 -37.26 -5.00 -21.14
CA LEU A 420 -38.22 -4.46 -20.18
C LEU A 420 -39.59 -4.30 -20.84
N VAL A 421 -40.58 -5.04 -20.36
CA VAL A 421 -41.98 -4.92 -20.77
C VAL A 421 -42.84 -4.50 -19.56
N PRO A 422 -43.48 -3.32 -19.60
CA PRO A 422 -44.32 -2.85 -18.49
C PRO A 422 -45.58 -3.71 -18.33
N GLN A 423 -46.16 -3.69 -17.13
CA GLN A 423 -47.46 -4.33 -16.90
C GLN A 423 -48.59 -3.49 -17.53
N ALA A 424 -49.65 -4.15 -18.05
CA ALA A 424 -50.69 -3.50 -18.86
C ALA A 424 -51.39 -2.31 -18.16
N GLU A 425 -51.87 -2.48 -16.92
CA GLU A 425 -52.53 -1.40 -16.16
C GLU A 425 -51.57 -0.75 -15.15
N GLY A 426 -51.38 0.57 -15.25
CA GLY A 426 -50.58 1.35 -14.29
C GLY A 426 -49.10 0.95 -14.20
N GLY A 427 -48.59 0.23 -15.20
CA GLY A 427 -47.23 -0.33 -15.19
C GLY A 427 -46.12 0.68 -15.46
N VAL A 428 -46.45 1.87 -15.98
CA VAL A 428 -45.52 2.98 -16.20
C VAL A 428 -45.93 4.22 -15.42
N VAL A 429 -44.95 5.05 -15.09
CA VAL A 429 -45.11 6.35 -14.46
C VAL A 429 -44.21 7.35 -15.20
N PRO A 430 -44.65 8.58 -15.49
CA PRO A 430 -43.78 9.58 -16.11
C PRO A 430 -42.66 9.99 -15.16
N GLY A 431 -41.45 10.10 -15.70
CA GLY A 431 -40.27 10.60 -14.98
C GLY A 431 -40.46 12.07 -14.58
N PRO A 432 -40.11 12.47 -13.34
CA PRO A 432 -40.41 13.82 -12.83
C PRO A 432 -39.63 14.96 -13.51
N LEU A 433 -38.49 14.68 -14.14
CA LEU A 433 -37.66 15.65 -14.87
C LEU A 433 -37.77 15.47 -16.39
N SER A 434 -37.75 14.22 -16.83
CA SER A 434 -37.74 13.85 -18.24
C SER A 434 -39.12 13.80 -18.88
N ASN A 435 -40.16 13.59 -18.07
CA ASN A 435 -41.54 13.32 -18.49
C ASN A 435 -41.67 12.12 -19.45
N GLU A 436 -40.70 11.20 -19.47
CA GLU A 436 -40.81 9.96 -20.23
C GLU A 436 -41.31 8.81 -19.35
N ASP A 437 -42.00 7.87 -19.98
CA ASP A 437 -42.50 6.69 -19.29
C ASP A 437 -41.36 5.83 -18.73
N CYS A 438 -41.49 5.47 -17.46
CA CYS A 438 -40.56 4.60 -16.76
C CYS A 438 -41.28 3.66 -15.79
N VAL A 439 -40.68 2.50 -15.55
CA VAL A 439 -41.18 1.55 -14.54
C VAL A 439 -40.46 1.72 -13.20
N TRP A 440 -39.31 2.38 -13.22
CA TRP A 440 -38.53 2.72 -12.04
C TRP A 440 -37.89 4.08 -12.26
N TYR A 441 -37.95 4.94 -11.25
CA TYR A 441 -37.09 6.11 -11.19
C TYR A 441 -36.56 6.36 -9.78
N HIS A 442 -35.39 6.99 -9.72
CA HIS A 442 -34.79 7.58 -8.53
C HIS A 442 -34.52 9.06 -8.82
N TYR A 443 -35.27 9.91 -8.15
CA TYR A 443 -35.23 11.36 -8.33
C TYR A 443 -34.69 12.02 -7.06
N THR A 444 -33.60 12.76 -7.21
CA THR A 444 -32.94 13.45 -6.11
C THR A 444 -32.82 14.94 -6.40
N VAL A 445 -33.23 15.77 -5.44
CA VAL A 445 -33.03 17.22 -5.47
C VAL A 445 -31.98 17.56 -4.43
N GLU A 446 -30.86 18.12 -4.89
CA GLU A 446 -29.77 18.51 -4.02
C GLU A 446 -29.53 20.02 -4.13
N GLU A 447 -29.33 20.66 -2.99
CA GLU A 447 -29.04 22.09 -2.88
C GLU A 447 -27.61 22.30 -2.43
N ARG A 448 -26.91 23.20 -3.12
CA ARG A 448 -25.52 23.51 -2.78
C ARG A 448 -25.49 24.46 -1.58
N ARG A 449 -25.02 23.98 -0.43
CA ARG A 449 -24.88 24.75 0.81
C ARG A 449 -23.42 25.06 1.11
N GLY A 450 -23.19 26.01 2.01
CA GLY A 450 -21.85 26.45 2.43
C GLY A 450 -21.28 27.63 1.62
N SER A 451 -20.13 28.13 2.06
CA SER A 451 -19.44 29.29 1.48
C SER A 451 -18.00 28.94 1.11
N GLY A 452 -17.43 29.69 0.15
CA GLY A 452 -16.05 29.52 -0.30
C GLY A 452 -15.73 28.10 -0.76
N LYS A 453 -14.67 27.51 -0.18
CA LYS A 453 -14.19 26.14 -0.44
C LYS A 453 -14.99 25.06 0.28
N LYS A 454 -15.79 25.41 1.28
CA LYS A 454 -16.60 24.48 2.09
C LYS A 454 -18.02 24.29 1.51
N LYS A 455 -18.17 24.42 0.18
CA LYS A 455 -19.45 24.17 -0.51
C LYS A 455 -19.70 22.67 -0.68
N TYR A 456 -20.88 22.21 -0.31
CA TYR A 456 -21.29 20.81 -0.45
C TYR A 456 -22.74 20.71 -0.93
N TRP A 457 -23.10 19.57 -1.52
CA TRP A 457 -24.47 19.29 -1.93
C TRP A 457 -25.23 18.62 -0.78
N TYR A 458 -26.41 19.12 -0.46
CA TYR A 458 -27.31 18.57 0.55
C TYR A 458 -28.60 18.10 -0.11
N THR A 459 -28.97 16.85 0.09
CA THR A 459 -30.20 16.26 -0.47
C THR A 459 -31.42 16.79 0.28
N ILE A 460 -32.31 17.48 -0.44
CA ILE A 460 -33.58 18.00 0.07
C ILE A 460 -34.70 16.98 -0.13
N GLN A 461 -34.68 16.30 -1.28
CA GLN A 461 -35.72 15.38 -1.70
C GLN A 461 -35.07 14.16 -2.32
N ASP A 462 -35.58 12.98 -1.97
CA ASP A 462 -35.11 11.68 -2.43
C ASP A 462 -36.32 10.76 -2.64
N ASP A 463 -36.82 10.72 -3.87
CA ASP A 463 -38.01 9.95 -4.25
C ASP A 463 -37.62 8.76 -5.11
N VAL A 464 -38.12 7.58 -4.72
CA VAL A 464 -37.93 6.35 -5.49
C VAL A 464 -39.28 5.71 -5.77
N VAL A 465 -39.68 5.67 -7.04
CA VAL A 465 -40.89 4.96 -7.48
C VAL A 465 -40.53 3.70 -8.23
N LYS A 466 -41.29 2.64 -7.97
CA LYS A 466 -41.01 1.28 -8.44
C LYS A 466 -42.31 0.61 -8.87
N ARG A 467 -42.39 0.15 -10.11
CA ARG A 467 -43.50 -0.66 -10.64
C ARG A 467 -42.99 -2.05 -11.00
N PRO A 468 -43.75 -3.13 -10.71
CA PRO A 468 -43.45 -4.45 -11.25
C PRO A 468 -43.49 -4.43 -12.78
N PHE A 469 -42.61 -5.21 -13.41
CA PHE A 469 -42.53 -5.32 -14.86
C PHE A 469 -42.15 -6.75 -15.27
N PHE A 470 -42.17 -7.03 -16.57
CA PHE A 470 -41.69 -8.29 -17.14
C PHE A 470 -40.33 -8.09 -17.78
N CYS A 471 -39.44 -9.07 -17.60
CA CYS A 471 -38.24 -9.23 -18.40
C CYS A 471 -38.53 -10.29 -19.45
N GLU A 472 -38.50 -9.91 -20.73
CA GLU A 472 -38.90 -10.75 -21.86
C GLU A 472 -37.70 -11.10 -22.74
N ASP A 473 -37.51 -12.38 -23.02
CA ASP A 473 -36.52 -12.89 -23.97
C ASP A 473 -37.22 -13.72 -25.06
N GLU A 474 -36.43 -14.36 -25.92
CA GLU A 474 -36.94 -15.17 -27.04
C GLU A 474 -37.78 -16.38 -26.58
N GLU A 475 -37.60 -16.85 -25.35
CA GLU A 475 -38.29 -18.04 -24.84
C GLU A 475 -39.55 -17.66 -24.05
N GLY A 476 -39.61 -16.48 -23.45
CA GLY A 476 -40.81 -16.03 -22.76
C GLY A 476 -40.57 -14.80 -21.90
N ARG A 477 -41.29 -14.73 -20.78
CA ARG A 477 -41.18 -13.60 -19.85
C ARG A 477 -41.21 -14.04 -18.40
N ILE A 478 -40.42 -13.37 -17.57
CA ILE A 478 -40.45 -13.54 -16.11
C ILE A 478 -40.84 -12.23 -15.43
N ARG A 479 -41.70 -12.30 -14.42
CA ARG A 479 -42.10 -11.11 -13.66
C ARG A 479 -41.00 -10.70 -12.69
N VAL A 480 -40.74 -9.40 -12.62
CA VAL A 480 -39.68 -8.78 -11.83
C VAL A 480 -40.30 -7.78 -10.87
N PHE A 481 -39.99 -7.93 -9.58
CA PHE A 481 -40.37 -6.99 -8.54
C PHE A 481 -39.14 -6.18 -8.13
N PRO A 482 -39.06 -4.87 -8.45
CA PRO A 482 -37.84 -4.10 -8.22
C PRO A 482 -37.44 -4.01 -6.75
N GLY A 483 -38.40 -3.95 -5.81
CA GLY A 483 -38.14 -4.05 -4.37
C GLY A 483 -36.94 -3.22 -3.90
N ASN A 484 -35.97 -3.86 -3.23
CA ASN A 484 -34.70 -3.24 -2.83
C ASN A 484 -33.54 -3.55 -3.80
N ALA A 485 -33.83 -3.73 -5.10
CA ALA A 485 -32.80 -3.91 -6.10
C ALA A 485 -31.88 -2.70 -6.18
N GLU A 486 -30.59 -2.96 -6.36
CA GLU A 486 -29.66 -1.96 -6.85
C GLU A 486 -29.90 -1.76 -8.35
N CYS A 487 -30.49 -0.61 -8.70
CA CYS A 487 -30.80 -0.27 -10.08
C CYS A 487 -29.64 0.51 -10.72
N ILE A 488 -29.06 -0.02 -11.79
CA ILE A 488 -27.93 0.57 -12.52
C ILE A 488 -28.40 0.97 -13.91
N THR A 489 -28.53 2.26 -14.16
CA THR A 489 -29.07 2.77 -15.43
C THR A 489 -28.12 3.70 -16.18
N ARG A 490 -28.16 3.64 -17.52
CA ARG A 490 -27.57 4.63 -18.44
C ARG A 490 -28.42 5.88 -18.60
N HIS A 491 -29.72 5.80 -18.31
CA HIS A 491 -30.66 6.90 -18.40
C HIS A 491 -30.55 7.77 -17.14
N VAL A 492 -29.69 8.79 -17.23
CA VAL A 492 -29.47 9.76 -16.17
C VAL A 492 -29.65 11.16 -16.75
N GLN A 493 -30.64 11.88 -16.25
CA GLN A 493 -30.87 13.28 -16.60
C GLN A 493 -30.50 14.15 -15.41
N THR A 494 -29.83 15.27 -15.68
CA THR A 494 -29.45 16.23 -14.65
C THR A 494 -29.75 17.64 -15.13
N GLU A 495 -30.53 18.38 -14.36
CA GLU A 495 -30.85 19.78 -14.62
C GLU A 495 -30.40 20.65 -13.44
N TYR A 496 -29.88 21.85 -13.73
CA TYR A 496 -29.47 22.81 -12.72
C TYR A 496 -30.44 23.99 -12.74
N ARG A 497 -31.05 24.32 -11.61
CA ARG A 497 -31.88 25.53 -11.46
C ARG A 497 -31.41 26.33 -10.24
N GLY A 498 -30.76 27.48 -10.50
CA GLY A 498 -30.15 28.31 -9.48
C GLY A 498 -29.09 27.54 -8.68
N ASN A 499 -29.32 27.38 -7.38
CA ASN A 499 -28.39 26.71 -6.46
C ASN A 499 -28.75 25.23 -6.20
N ARG A 500 -29.67 24.67 -6.99
CA ARG A 500 -30.15 23.29 -6.89
C ARG A 500 -29.79 22.49 -8.15
N ARG A 501 -29.50 21.20 -7.96
CA ARG A 501 -29.38 20.22 -9.02
C ARG A 501 -30.45 19.15 -8.85
N TYR A 502 -31.10 18.81 -9.94
CA TYR A 502 -32.17 17.83 -10.04
C TYR A 502 -31.62 16.65 -10.83
N ILE A 503 -31.63 15.46 -10.24
CA ILE A 503 -31.04 14.27 -10.85
C ILE A 503 -32.12 13.20 -10.93
N GLU A 504 -32.49 12.81 -12.14
CA GLU A 504 -33.38 11.68 -12.42
C GLU A 504 -32.54 10.52 -12.96
N ARG A 505 -32.74 9.33 -12.40
CA ARG A 505 -32.27 8.05 -12.96
C ARG A 505 -33.49 7.19 -13.21
N ARG A 506 -33.60 6.55 -14.38
CA ARG A 506 -34.80 5.78 -14.72
C ARG A 506 -34.52 4.46 -15.44
N LEU A 507 -35.47 3.53 -15.41
CA LEU A 507 -35.54 2.38 -16.31
C LEU A 507 -36.77 2.55 -17.20
N SER A 508 -36.54 2.56 -18.50
CA SER A 508 -37.56 2.86 -19.51
C SER A 508 -38.10 1.58 -20.16
N PRO A 509 -39.35 1.59 -20.64
CA PRO A 509 -39.86 0.53 -21.50
C PRO A 509 -38.90 0.20 -22.64
N SER A 510 -38.80 -1.08 -22.98
CA SER A 510 -37.91 -1.60 -24.03
C SER A 510 -36.41 -1.52 -23.75
N ASP A 511 -35.99 -1.13 -22.53
CA ASP A 511 -34.60 -1.28 -22.11
C ASP A 511 -34.16 -2.75 -22.15
N GLU A 512 -32.99 -3.02 -22.71
CA GLU A 512 -32.31 -4.31 -22.54
C GLU A 512 -31.78 -4.42 -21.12
N LEU A 513 -32.28 -5.40 -20.37
CA LEU A 513 -31.99 -5.59 -18.97
C LEU A 513 -31.04 -6.75 -18.71
N TYR A 514 -30.20 -6.54 -17.72
CA TYR A 514 -29.45 -7.54 -16.97
C TYR A 514 -30.01 -7.60 -15.56
N ILE A 515 -30.48 -8.78 -15.14
CA ILE A 515 -31.06 -8.99 -13.82
C ILE A 515 -30.35 -10.14 -13.12
N LEU A 516 -29.78 -9.86 -11.96
CA LEU A 516 -29.23 -10.86 -11.05
C LEU A 516 -30.05 -10.83 -9.76
N GLY A 517 -30.65 -11.94 -9.39
CA GLY A 517 -31.52 -11.97 -8.21
C GLY A 517 -31.92 -13.38 -7.79
N LYS A 518 -32.73 -13.47 -6.74
CA LYS A 518 -33.31 -14.75 -6.34
C LYS A 518 -34.67 -14.92 -7.01
N ALA A 519 -34.80 -16.00 -7.78
CA ALA A 519 -36.05 -16.51 -8.29
C ALA A 519 -36.78 -17.23 -7.16
N LYS A 520 -37.97 -16.76 -6.84
CA LYS A 520 -38.84 -17.27 -5.77
C LYS A 520 -40.26 -17.43 -6.29
N LEU A 521 -41.06 -18.24 -5.61
CA LEU A 521 -42.49 -18.34 -5.92
C LEU A 521 -43.17 -16.99 -5.79
N ASP A 522 -43.97 -16.65 -6.79
CA ASP A 522 -44.90 -15.53 -6.71
C ASP A 522 -45.84 -15.77 -5.54
N LYS A 523 -45.89 -14.85 -4.58
CA LYS A 523 -46.82 -14.97 -3.45
C LYS A 523 -48.25 -14.64 -3.86
N THR A 524 -48.44 -13.93 -4.97
CA THR A 524 -49.76 -13.51 -5.45
C THR A 524 -50.42 -14.61 -6.27
N SER A 525 -49.72 -15.14 -7.28
CA SER A 525 -50.25 -16.25 -8.10
C SER A 525 -49.98 -17.63 -7.52
N GLY A 526 -48.84 -17.85 -6.83
CA GLY A 526 -48.43 -19.18 -6.34
C GLY A 526 -47.94 -20.15 -7.42
N GLU A 527 -48.09 -19.79 -8.70
CA GLU A 527 -47.92 -20.70 -9.84
C GLU A 527 -46.66 -20.43 -10.66
N SER A 528 -46.08 -19.24 -10.52
CA SER A 528 -44.93 -18.79 -11.31
C SER A 528 -43.74 -18.39 -10.44
N LEU A 529 -42.54 -18.45 -11.02
CA LEU A 529 -41.36 -17.86 -10.41
C LEU A 529 -41.25 -16.39 -10.77
N VAL A 530 -40.80 -15.59 -9.81
CA VAL A 530 -40.59 -14.15 -9.96
C VAL A 530 -39.21 -13.79 -9.45
N MET A 531 -38.60 -12.80 -10.09
CA MET A 531 -37.36 -12.21 -9.62
C MET A 531 -37.68 -11.18 -8.54
N GLY A 532 -37.04 -11.28 -7.39
CA GLY A 532 -37.27 -10.34 -6.31
C GLY A 532 -36.14 -10.30 -5.28
N TYR A 533 -36.21 -9.28 -4.44
CA TYR A 533 -35.27 -9.10 -3.33
C TYR A 533 -35.45 -10.19 -2.26
N GLU A 534 -34.33 -10.64 -1.71
CA GLU A 534 -34.27 -11.45 -0.49
C GLU A 534 -33.06 -11.04 0.34
N LYS A 535 -33.23 -10.98 1.67
CA LYS A 535 -32.16 -10.55 2.58
C LYS A 535 -30.93 -11.46 2.45
N GLY A 536 -29.76 -10.86 2.25
CA GLY A 536 -28.49 -11.57 2.14
C GLY A 536 -28.14 -12.09 0.74
N SER A 537 -29.03 -11.91 -0.26
CA SER A 537 -28.75 -12.23 -1.67
C SER A 537 -28.51 -10.95 -2.49
N PRO A 538 -27.61 -10.96 -3.48
CA PRO A 538 -27.47 -9.83 -4.38
C PRO A 538 -28.75 -9.67 -5.21
N TYR A 539 -29.19 -8.44 -5.40
CA TYR A 539 -30.30 -8.13 -6.29
C TYR A 539 -29.99 -6.88 -7.10
N ILE A 540 -29.68 -7.07 -8.38
CA ILE A 540 -29.25 -6.02 -9.31
C ILE A 540 -30.19 -6.04 -10.51
N ILE A 541 -30.65 -4.86 -10.90
CA ILE A 541 -31.37 -4.63 -12.15
C ILE A 541 -30.59 -3.57 -12.91
N ALA A 542 -30.12 -3.88 -14.11
CA ALA A 542 -29.29 -2.96 -14.87
C ALA A 542 -29.75 -2.87 -16.32
N ASN A 543 -29.75 -1.68 -16.92
CA ASN A 543 -29.93 -1.52 -18.38
C ASN A 543 -28.60 -1.29 -19.11
N VAL A 544 -27.50 -1.67 -18.46
CA VAL A 544 -26.13 -1.67 -19.00
C VAL A 544 -25.65 -3.12 -19.11
N PRO A 545 -24.67 -3.42 -20.00
CA PRO A 545 -24.15 -4.77 -20.15
C PRO A 545 -23.61 -5.35 -18.84
N GLU A 546 -23.72 -6.68 -18.68
CA GLU A 546 -23.18 -7.43 -17.54
C GLU A 546 -21.71 -7.08 -17.24
N GLU A 547 -20.88 -6.99 -18.28
CA GLU A 547 -19.46 -6.64 -18.16
C GLU A 547 -19.27 -5.28 -17.47
N GLU A 548 -20.11 -4.29 -17.77
CA GLU A 548 -20.02 -2.97 -17.16
C GLU A 548 -20.42 -2.99 -15.68
N VAL A 549 -21.43 -3.81 -15.32
CA VAL A 549 -21.80 -4.06 -13.92
C VAL A 549 -20.65 -4.72 -13.18
N MET A 550 -20.03 -5.75 -13.76
CA MET A 550 -18.89 -6.45 -13.18
C MET A 550 -17.70 -5.51 -12.98
N VAL A 551 -17.34 -4.70 -13.97
CA VAL A 551 -16.27 -3.70 -13.87
C VAL A 551 -16.58 -2.69 -12.76
N ARG A 552 -17.82 -2.21 -12.65
CA ARG A 552 -18.22 -1.28 -11.60
C ARG A 552 -18.05 -1.87 -10.20
N LYS A 553 -18.46 -3.13 -9.99
CA LYS A 553 -18.29 -3.84 -8.71
C LYS A 553 -16.84 -4.16 -8.40
N ALA A 554 -16.09 -4.63 -9.40
CA ALA A 554 -14.68 -4.99 -9.24
C ALA A 554 -13.80 -3.80 -8.85
N ARG A 555 -14.04 -2.61 -9.40
CA ARG A 555 -13.22 -1.41 -9.13
C ARG A 555 -13.15 -1.04 -7.66
N MET A 556 -14.28 -1.06 -6.95
CA MET A 556 -14.31 -0.74 -5.53
C MET A 556 -13.51 -1.76 -4.73
N GLY A 557 -13.71 -3.05 -5.01
CA GLY A 557 -12.98 -4.13 -4.36
C GLY A 557 -11.47 -4.10 -4.64
N MET A 558 -11.08 -3.90 -5.90
CA MET A 558 -9.67 -3.78 -6.30
C MET A 558 -9.01 -2.53 -5.69
N GLY A 559 -9.74 -1.41 -5.57
CA GLY A 559 -9.24 -0.20 -4.91
C GLY A 559 -8.99 -0.42 -3.41
N ILE A 560 -9.92 -1.06 -2.70
CA ILE A 560 -9.71 -1.43 -1.28
C ILE A 560 -8.56 -2.43 -1.15
N MET A 561 -8.43 -3.38 -2.07
CA MET A 561 -7.32 -4.33 -2.11
C MET A 561 -5.97 -3.63 -2.33
N ALA A 562 -5.91 -2.63 -3.22
CA ALA A 562 -4.72 -1.83 -3.44
C ALA A 562 -4.25 -1.13 -2.15
N LEU A 563 -5.20 -0.57 -1.38
CA LEU A 563 -4.91 0.01 -0.07
C LEU A 563 -4.43 -1.05 0.93
N ALA A 564 -5.08 -2.22 0.98
CA ALA A 564 -4.66 -3.31 1.86
C ALA A 564 -3.21 -3.75 1.55
N LEU A 565 -2.86 -3.94 0.28
CA LEU A 565 -1.51 -4.31 -0.14
C LEU A 565 -0.47 -3.24 0.22
N SER A 566 -0.82 -1.96 0.07
CA SER A 566 0.04 -0.84 0.49
C SER A 566 0.31 -0.86 2.00
N VAL A 567 -0.71 -1.13 2.82
CA VAL A 567 -0.58 -1.21 4.28
C VAL A 567 0.22 -2.45 4.72
N VAL A 568 0.01 -3.60 4.08
CA VAL A 568 0.81 -4.81 4.32
C VAL A 568 2.29 -4.56 4.02
N PHE A 569 2.57 -3.91 2.89
CA PHE A 569 3.93 -3.60 2.51
C PHE A 569 4.60 -2.68 3.55
N LEU A 570 3.90 -1.63 4.00
CA LEU A 570 4.39 -0.78 5.09
C LEU A 570 4.66 -1.58 6.37
N CYS A 571 3.75 -2.51 6.72
CA CYS A 571 3.94 -3.39 7.87
C CYS A 571 5.21 -4.25 7.72
N SER A 572 5.45 -4.83 6.55
CA SER A 572 6.68 -5.61 6.29
C SER A 572 7.94 -4.77 6.40
N LEU A 573 7.92 -3.51 5.91
CA LEU A 573 9.06 -2.61 6.03
C LEU A 573 9.34 -2.21 7.48
N PHE A 574 8.31 -2.09 8.32
CA PHE A 574 8.52 -1.86 9.76
C PHE A 574 9.11 -3.07 10.47
N VAL A 575 8.75 -4.29 10.07
CA VAL A 575 9.37 -5.51 10.61
C VAL A 575 10.85 -5.59 10.21
N ILE A 576 11.16 -5.33 8.93
CA ILE A 576 12.54 -5.33 8.41
C ILE A 576 13.36 -4.18 9.02
N GLY A 577 12.82 -2.95 9.07
CA GLY A 577 13.49 -1.82 9.71
C GLY A 577 13.69 -2.04 11.21
N GLY A 578 12.72 -2.68 11.87
CA GLY A 578 12.77 -3.02 13.29
C GLY A 578 13.81 -4.09 13.62
N SER A 579 14.14 -5.00 12.70
CA SER A 579 15.23 -5.97 12.89
C SER A 579 16.63 -5.35 12.68
N GLY A 580 16.70 -4.12 12.15
CA GLY A 580 17.96 -3.42 11.89
C GLY A 580 18.75 -4.02 10.72
N GLN A 581 18.12 -4.87 9.91
CA GLN A 581 18.74 -5.54 8.76
C GLN A 581 18.08 -4.97 7.49
N MET A 582 18.81 -4.11 6.77
CA MET A 582 18.45 -3.66 5.42
C MET A 582 19.50 -4.15 4.43
N SER A 583 19.76 -5.45 4.48
CA SER A 583 20.77 -6.11 3.65
C SER A 583 20.26 -6.35 2.24
N SER A 584 21.19 -6.59 1.30
CA SER A 584 20.87 -6.99 -0.06
C SER A 584 20.03 -8.27 -0.10
N LEU A 585 20.28 -9.20 0.82
CA LEU A 585 19.53 -10.44 0.99
C LEU A 585 18.05 -10.18 1.33
N ASP A 586 17.75 -9.20 2.18
CA ASP A 586 16.38 -8.91 2.62
C ASP A 586 15.49 -8.52 1.43
N PHE A 587 16.03 -7.71 0.50
CA PHE A 587 15.32 -7.35 -0.73
C PHE A 587 15.10 -8.54 -1.66
N LEU A 588 16.10 -9.43 -1.80
CA LEU A 588 15.97 -10.64 -2.60
C LEU A 588 14.95 -11.61 -2.01
N LEU A 589 14.97 -11.85 -0.70
CA LEU A 589 13.97 -12.69 -0.04
C LEU A 589 12.57 -12.08 -0.17
N ALA A 590 12.43 -10.77 0.08
CA ALA A 590 11.17 -10.07 -0.09
C ALA A 590 10.62 -10.18 -1.52
N SER A 591 11.49 -10.19 -2.54
CA SER A 591 11.10 -10.38 -3.94
C SER A 591 10.44 -11.76 -4.19
N LEU A 592 10.82 -12.80 -3.44
CA LEU A 592 10.29 -14.16 -3.59
C LEU A 592 9.01 -14.40 -2.79
N VAL A 593 8.83 -13.70 -1.67
CA VAL A 593 7.66 -13.87 -0.79
C VAL A 593 6.36 -13.58 -1.53
N SER A 594 6.31 -12.50 -2.32
CA SER A 594 5.08 -12.09 -3.01
C SER A 594 4.60 -13.11 -4.05
N PRO A 595 5.44 -13.60 -4.99
CA PRO A 595 5.05 -14.66 -5.92
C PRO A 595 4.61 -15.96 -5.24
N LEU A 596 5.32 -16.41 -4.20
CA LEU A 596 4.96 -17.63 -3.47
C LEU A 596 3.60 -17.49 -2.78
N PHE A 597 3.36 -16.36 -2.13
CA PHE A 597 2.06 -16.06 -1.55
C PHE A 597 0.96 -16.02 -2.62
N MET A 598 1.24 -15.45 -3.79
CA MET A 598 0.30 -15.41 -4.90
C MET A 598 -0.06 -16.80 -5.44
N ILE A 599 0.91 -17.72 -5.54
CA ILE A 599 0.65 -19.11 -5.91
C ILE A 599 -0.32 -19.75 -4.91
N PHE A 600 -0.08 -19.57 -3.61
CA PHE A 600 -0.97 -20.07 -2.57
C PHE A 600 -2.39 -19.49 -2.67
N VAL A 601 -2.52 -18.17 -2.86
CA VAL A 601 -3.82 -17.49 -3.00
C VAL A 601 -4.59 -18.01 -4.23
N VAL A 602 -3.93 -18.20 -5.36
CA VAL A 602 -4.54 -18.74 -6.58
C VAL A 602 -5.08 -20.15 -6.34
N LEU A 603 -4.27 -21.03 -5.74
CA LEU A 603 -4.68 -22.41 -5.41
C LEU A 603 -5.89 -22.42 -4.46
N ALA A 604 -5.87 -21.59 -3.42
CA ALA A 604 -6.97 -21.48 -2.46
C ALA A 604 -8.28 -20.97 -3.10
N LEU A 605 -8.19 -20.00 -4.02
CA LEU A 605 -9.35 -19.47 -4.73
C LEU A 605 -9.92 -20.49 -5.72
N MET A 606 -9.07 -21.17 -6.49
CA MET A 606 -9.49 -22.25 -7.39
C MET A 606 -10.17 -23.39 -6.65
N PHE A 607 -9.64 -23.81 -5.50
CA PHE A 607 -10.27 -24.82 -4.67
C PHE A 607 -11.69 -24.42 -4.24
N ASN A 608 -11.86 -23.18 -3.79
CA ASN A 608 -13.18 -22.66 -3.40
C ASN A 608 -14.17 -22.61 -4.58
N ASP A 609 -13.71 -22.22 -5.77
CA ASP A 609 -14.56 -22.20 -6.97
C ASP A 609 -14.99 -23.63 -7.38
N LEU A 610 -14.10 -24.63 -7.24
CA LEU A 610 -14.44 -26.04 -7.47
C LEU A 610 -15.49 -26.55 -6.47
N VAL A 611 -15.38 -26.19 -5.20
CA VAL A 611 -16.38 -26.56 -4.18
C VAL A 611 -17.74 -25.93 -4.49
N PHE A 612 -17.76 -24.65 -4.89
CA PHE A 612 -19.00 -23.96 -5.29
C PHE A 612 -19.68 -24.65 -6.48
N LEU A 613 -18.90 -24.98 -7.52
CA LEU A 613 -19.40 -25.69 -8.70
C LEU A 613 -19.96 -27.07 -8.34
N ARG A 614 -19.29 -27.82 -7.46
CA ARG A 614 -19.78 -29.11 -6.95
C ARG A 614 -21.12 -28.97 -6.25
N GLN A 615 -21.24 -28.04 -5.30
CA GLN A 615 -22.49 -27.79 -4.58
C GLN A 615 -23.63 -27.37 -5.51
N ARG A 616 -23.32 -26.59 -6.56
CA ARG A 616 -24.30 -26.20 -7.58
C ARG A 616 -24.80 -27.41 -8.38
N CYS A 617 -23.91 -28.31 -8.79
CA CYS A 617 -24.28 -29.54 -9.47
C CYS A 617 -25.18 -30.41 -8.59
N GLU A 618 -24.82 -30.61 -7.32
CA GLU A 618 -25.63 -31.37 -6.35
C GLU A 618 -27.02 -30.76 -6.15
N ARG A 619 -27.12 -29.43 -6.03
CA ARG A 619 -28.40 -28.71 -5.93
C ARG A 619 -29.28 -28.88 -7.17
N ASN A 620 -28.69 -28.78 -8.36
CA ASN A 620 -29.42 -28.95 -9.62
C ASN A 620 -29.95 -30.38 -9.76
N TRP A 621 -29.15 -31.39 -9.40
CA TRP A 621 -29.60 -32.78 -9.36
C TRP A 621 -30.78 -32.98 -8.40
N ALA A 622 -30.73 -32.39 -7.21
CA ALA A 622 -31.84 -32.45 -6.26
C ALA A 622 -33.12 -31.81 -6.82
N ASN A 623 -33.01 -30.67 -7.52
CA ASN A 623 -34.15 -30.02 -8.17
C ASN A 623 -34.79 -30.89 -9.26
N ILE A 624 -33.98 -31.60 -10.06
CA ILE A 624 -34.45 -32.56 -11.06
C ILE A 624 -35.19 -33.71 -10.38
N GLN A 625 -34.62 -34.30 -9.33
CA GLN A 625 -35.25 -35.40 -8.58
C GLN A 625 -36.60 -34.99 -7.99
N VAL A 626 -36.71 -33.80 -7.40
CA VAL A 626 -37.98 -33.26 -6.88
C VAL A 626 -39.00 -33.09 -8.00
N SER A 627 -38.58 -32.58 -9.16
CA SER A 627 -39.45 -32.38 -10.32
C SER A 627 -39.97 -33.71 -10.88
N LEU A 628 -39.10 -34.71 -10.99
CA LEU A 628 -39.47 -36.07 -11.41
C LEU A 628 -40.43 -36.73 -10.41
N LYS A 629 -40.17 -36.60 -9.10
CA LYS A 629 -41.05 -37.13 -8.05
C LYS A 629 -42.42 -36.46 -8.07
N LYS A 630 -42.49 -35.14 -8.27
CA LYS A 630 -43.75 -34.41 -8.45
C LYS A 630 -44.52 -34.90 -9.68
N ARG A 631 -43.85 -35.09 -10.82
CA ARG A 631 -44.49 -35.63 -12.02
C ARG A 631 -45.02 -37.04 -11.78
N ALA A 632 -44.22 -37.92 -11.19
CA ALA A 632 -44.62 -39.30 -10.91
C ALA A 632 -45.76 -39.41 -9.88
N GLY A 633 -45.79 -38.53 -8.86
CA GLY A 633 -46.79 -38.58 -7.80
C GLY A 633 -48.06 -37.79 -8.08
N LEU A 634 -47.93 -36.54 -8.54
CA LEU A 634 -49.05 -35.60 -8.63
C LEU A 634 -49.78 -35.67 -9.98
N MET A 635 -49.10 -35.88 -11.10
CA MET A 635 -49.78 -35.90 -12.41
C MET A 635 -50.85 -37.01 -12.50
N PRO A 636 -50.60 -38.26 -12.08
CA PRO A 636 -51.63 -39.29 -12.10
C PRO A 636 -52.80 -38.99 -11.15
N GLN A 637 -52.52 -38.39 -9.99
CA GLN A 637 -53.57 -37.98 -9.05
C GLN A 637 -54.45 -36.87 -9.63
N LEU A 638 -53.83 -35.90 -10.31
CA LEU A 638 -54.55 -34.81 -10.96
C LEU A 638 -55.39 -35.33 -12.13
N GLU A 639 -54.86 -36.28 -12.91
CA GLU A 639 -55.60 -37.00 -13.94
C GLU A 639 -56.81 -37.75 -13.35
N ALA A 640 -56.62 -38.46 -12.24
CA ALA A 640 -57.69 -39.19 -11.56
C ALA A 640 -58.82 -38.24 -11.08
N VAL A 641 -58.46 -37.12 -10.45
CA VAL A 641 -59.43 -36.10 -10.01
C VAL A 641 -60.20 -35.51 -11.20
N VAL A 642 -59.50 -35.16 -12.28
CA VAL A 642 -60.14 -34.61 -13.49
C VAL A 642 -61.07 -35.64 -14.14
N LYS A 643 -60.67 -36.91 -14.25
CA LYS A 643 -61.55 -37.98 -14.76
C LYS A 643 -62.80 -38.17 -13.91
N GLN A 644 -62.64 -38.15 -12.59
CA GLN A 644 -63.77 -38.31 -11.68
C GLN A 644 -64.72 -37.10 -11.74
N TYR A 645 -64.17 -35.88 -11.81
CA TYR A 645 -64.96 -34.67 -12.02
C TYR A 645 -65.74 -34.71 -13.34
N LEU A 646 -65.10 -35.12 -14.45
CA LEU A 646 -65.76 -35.28 -15.75
C LEU A 646 -66.89 -36.32 -15.70
N SER A 647 -66.70 -37.42 -14.96
CA SER A 647 -67.76 -38.42 -14.79
C SER A 647 -68.97 -37.86 -14.02
N HIS A 648 -68.72 -37.06 -12.99
CA HIS A 648 -69.76 -36.41 -12.21
C HIS A 648 -70.52 -35.35 -13.03
N GLU A 649 -69.81 -34.52 -13.81
CA GLU A 649 -70.40 -33.58 -14.77
C GLU A 649 -71.30 -34.29 -15.79
N ALA A 650 -70.84 -35.40 -16.37
CA ALA A 650 -71.61 -36.18 -17.33
C ALA A 650 -72.89 -36.78 -16.70
N GLU A 651 -72.80 -37.28 -15.46
CA GLU A 651 -73.97 -37.78 -14.73
C GLU A 651 -74.96 -36.65 -14.37
N LEU A 652 -74.45 -35.51 -13.92
CA LEU A 652 -75.25 -34.34 -13.59
C LEU A 652 -75.98 -33.80 -14.82
N GLN A 653 -75.29 -33.68 -15.95
CA GLN A 653 -75.89 -33.25 -17.22
C GLN A 653 -76.99 -34.23 -17.69
N LYS A 654 -76.77 -35.55 -17.60
CA LYS A 654 -77.80 -36.55 -17.91
C LYS A 654 -79.04 -36.40 -17.05
N LYS A 655 -78.88 -36.32 -15.72
CA LYS A 655 -80.00 -36.11 -14.78
C LYS A 655 -80.75 -34.81 -15.08
N LEU A 656 -80.05 -33.75 -15.48
CA LEU A 656 -80.66 -32.46 -15.84
C LEU A 656 -81.47 -32.56 -17.13
N VAL A 657 -80.99 -33.31 -18.13
CA VAL A 657 -81.74 -33.61 -19.36
C VAL A 657 -82.98 -34.45 -19.04
N GLU A 658 -82.85 -35.51 -18.25
CA GLU A 658 -83.99 -36.35 -17.81
C GLU A 658 -85.04 -35.55 -17.01
N LEU A 659 -84.59 -34.66 -16.12
CA LEU A 659 -85.48 -33.75 -15.38
C LEU A 659 -86.15 -32.71 -16.29
N ARG A 660 -85.46 -32.23 -17.32
CA ARG A 660 -86.07 -31.34 -18.35
C ARG A 660 -87.07 -32.07 -19.22
N GLU A 661 -86.79 -33.31 -19.63
CA GLU A 661 -87.74 -34.13 -20.38
C GLU A 661 -88.97 -34.48 -19.55
N SER A 662 -88.80 -34.81 -18.27
CA SER A 662 -89.93 -35.08 -17.38
C SER A 662 -90.74 -33.81 -17.07
N GLY A 663 -90.08 -32.65 -16.91
CA GLY A 663 -90.73 -31.34 -16.81
C GLY A 663 -91.51 -30.95 -18.08
N ASN A 664 -90.93 -31.16 -19.26
CA ASN A 664 -91.62 -30.92 -20.54
C ASN A 664 -92.84 -31.85 -20.71
N LYS A 665 -92.72 -33.12 -20.30
CA LYS A 665 -93.85 -34.06 -20.29
C LYS A 665 -94.96 -33.62 -19.32
N ALA A 666 -94.61 -33.10 -18.16
CA ALA A 666 -95.57 -32.56 -17.20
C ALA A 666 -96.26 -31.27 -17.71
N SER A 667 -95.56 -30.40 -18.42
CA SER A 667 -96.19 -29.22 -19.07
C SER A 667 -97.12 -29.60 -20.22
N THR A 668 -96.82 -30.63 -21.02
CA THR A 668 -97.76 -31.15 -22.03
C THR A 668 -98.97 -31.85 -21.42
N ALA A 669 -98.84 -32.41 -20.21
CA ALA A 669 -99.98 -33.02 -19.51
C ALA A 669 -100.90 -31.97 -18.88
N SER A 670 -100.36 -30.81 -18.45
CA SER A 670 -101.13 -29.72 -17.85
C SER A 670 -101.98 -28.91 -18.84
N GLU A 671 -101.75 -29.02 -20.16
CA GLU A 671 -102.62 -28.41 -21.18
C GLU A 671 -103.75 -29.35 -21.67
N VAL A 672 -103.79 -30.61 -21.21
CA VAL A 672 -104.79 -31.60 -21.67
C VAL A 672 -105.98 -31.75 -20.70
N ASP A 673 -105.91 -31.21 -19.49
CA ASP A 673 -106.97 -31.35 -18.46
C ASP A 673 -107.95 -30.15 -18.37
N ALA A 674 -108.11 -29.38 -19.46
CA ALA A 674 -109.07 -28.26 -19.53
C ALA A 674 -110.19 -28.40 -20.58
N TYR A 675 -110.33 -29.54 -21.27
CA TYR A 675 -111.41 -29.78 -22.24
C TYR A 675 -111.93 -31.23 -22.27
N LEU A 676 -112.21 -31.79 -21.10
CA LEU A 676 -113.24 -32.81 -20.87
C LEU A 676 -114.05 -32.39 -19.65
#